data_AF-A0A061ARZ9-F1
#
_entry.id   AF-A0A061ARZ9-F1
#
_cell.length_a   1.000
_cell.length_b   1.000
_cell.length_c   1.000
_cell.angle_alpha   90.00
_cell.angle_beta   90.00
_cell.angle_gamma   90.00
#
_symmetry.space_group_name_H-M   'P 1'
#
loop_
_entity.id
_entity.type
_entity.pdbx_description
1 polymer ?
#
loop_
_entity_poly.entity_id
_entity_poly.type
_entity_poly.pdbx_seq_one_letter_code
_entity_poly.pdbx_strand_id
1 'polypeptide(L)'
;MLAFRLYGALVALLFASAAWAQAQSNVSISVASSPSIDIATRFLETLHLRKPTVFHSFLHMLTEFKIRPKIDFTDPAFAPRAPGLDGRPRPGRYANHNPIFTRLATQNESFVALEHTLLRSRELRERGGYTLFKLALAGGVANDEIREMYRVWEEREMEVEQPAKVRGECVSWIDVAGKKVCSFDEFWKVVGLKENGRWGVIPVVGDSPKTYSFDRFFPHDSQNSSLPLVVLYAAPTDEALPELYNALHALAAPASGRPPRLQFAIRWRLDPKLELQSYEPDWRVEAAIKDGYKAPQVESDFSARAVSYIRAAKDKFAALTQVATALPTVASDILATTARKGLPTTSSVPEQLLINGVSVPLDNLTYSGLLDLLDSERQLIYDVAASTVGLYNEDAAKIVRNAALTIEGPRSSAASLAVPTKERPLKFVNLASAMSKLATAFAKNSYIEGVIENETEENDPPAKATVHVVTDLNSEKGRQLVRNALKFAENTAEVRVSFVHNPGPDAEDPHAFSLSTLVAAMVESEDFPEAFPSEIVTFLDFNASPAHPPKRSLNDIWTKENPMTPFVDQGATEAQLAVAEAYWKVARTFCERAGFEPGVSAVLMNGRVIDLPEHEFAVGSFSALHQYELRRRIKPVVEAATAVFPDKIRENRKSQAEVFAAASSIIGVHGVSRQTIGAEKVKGLTQLVHGELSHALFLVTAVLDPLSPFGRTVAPILETIRTMPLFAIKAYLLPSASSTKPDFNVLSGRPFPVETLFDDNNTETVPRVTFAGLPEGAVLDVKVYDGKTGEVLAGPGGQGGETIIVEKDAKEVVYGQVVEVESEEDVKAHVRDEL
;
A
#
# COMPACT_ATOMS: atom_id res chain seq x y z
N MET A 1 -26.46 30.56 7.62
CA MET A 1 -26.73 31.50 6.51
C MET A 1 -25.52 31.80 5.61
N LEU A 2 -24.27 31.59 6.04
CA LEU A 2 -23.09 31.67 5.15
C LEU A 2 -22.94 30.45 4.21
N ALA A 3 -23.36 29.26 4.64
CA ALA A 3 -23.29 28.03 3.84
C ALA A 3 -24.25 28.01 2.62
N PHE A 4 -25.39 28.72 2.70
CA PHE A 4 -26.35 28.85 1.60
C PHE A 4 -25.89 29.82 0.50
N ARG A 5 -24.94 30.73 0.79
CA ARG A 5 -24.37 31.64 -0.22
C ARG A 5 -23.23 31.02 -1.03
N LEU A 6 -22.56 29.99 -0.49
CA LEU A 6 -21.55 29.20 -1.21
C LEU A 6 -22.19 28.23 -2.22
N TYR A 7 -23.35 27.65 -1.90
CA TYR A 7 -24.12 26.82 -2.84
C TYR A 7 -24.72 27.65 -3.99
N GLY A 8 -25.23 28.85 -3.71
CA GLY A 8 -25.74 29.75 -4.75
C GLY A 8 -24.67 30.27 -5.73
N ALA A 9 -23.42 30.43 -5.28
CA ALA A 9 -22.30 30.82 -6.14
C ALA A 9 -21.79 29.66 -7.01
N LEU A 10 -21.87 28.41 -6.53
CA LEU A 10 -21.50 27.20 -7.28
C LEU A 10 -22.54 26.88 -8.37
N VAL A 11 -23.83 27.07 -8.07
CA VAL A 11 -24.91 26.93 -9.06
C VAL A 11 -24.87 28.06 -10.10
N ALA A 12 -24.53 29.29 -9.71
CA ALA A 12 -24.32 30.38 -10.67
C ALA A 12 -23.08 30.19 -11.57
N LEU A 13 -22.05 29.48 -11.09
CA LEU A 13 -20.89 29.07 -11.91
C LEU A 13 -21.24 27.93 -12.88
N LEU A 14 -22.12 27.00 -12.48
CA LEU A 14 -22.64 25.94 -13.36
C LEU A 14 -23.58 26.48 -14.45
N PHE A 15 -24.37 27.53 -14.16
CA PHE A 15 -25.17 28.23 -15.19
C PHE A 15 -24.34 29.21 -16.03
N ALA A 16 -23.23 29.75 -15.52
CA ALA A 16 -22.32 30.59 -16.31
C ALA A 16 -21.46 29.76 -17.29
N SER A 17 -21.17 28.49 -16.98
CA SER A 17 -20.52 27.56 -17.92
C SER A 17 -21.47 27.05 -19.01
N ALA A 18 -22.77 26.99 -18.75
CA ALA A 18 -23.77 26.66 -19.78
C ALA A 18 -24.00 27.80 -20.79
N ALA A 19 -23.66 29.05 -20.43
CA ALA A 19 -23.83 30.22 -21.29
C ALA A 19 -22.60 30.55 -22.17
N TRP A 20 -21.53 29.75 -22.10
CA TRP A 20 -20.35 29.84 -22.98
C TRP A 20 -20.09 28.54 -23.74
N ALA A 21 -21.14 27.75 -24.04
CA ALA A 21 -21.10 26.73 -25.07
C ALA A 21 -21.08 27.39 -26.46
N GLN A 22 -20.00 28.12 -26.76
CA GLN A 22 -19.55 28.21 -28.14
C GLN A 22 -19.24 26.77 -28.55
N ALA A 23 -19.95 26.25 -29.55
CA ALA A 23 -19.69 24.92 -30.10
C ALA A 23 -18.19 24.80 -30.42
N GLN A 24 -17.44 24.15 -29.52
CA GLN A 24 -16.06 23.82 -29.73
C GLN A 24 -16.05 22.44 -30.37
N SER A 25 -15.38 22.36 -31.51
CA SER A 25 -15.00 21.13 -32.20
C SER A 25 -14.18 20.25 -31.25
N ASN A 26 -14.86 19.26 -30.66
CA ASN A 26 -14.32 18.38 -29.64
C ASN A 26 -14.30 16.94 -30.15
N VAL A 27 -13.16 16.26 -29.99
CA VAL A 27 -13.03 14.82 -30.23
C VAL A 27 -12.79 14.13 -28.89
N SER A 28 -13.75 13.33 -28.44
CA SER A 28 -13.67 12.56 -27.20
C SER A 28 -13.43 11.09 -27.50
N ILE A 29 -12.49 10.49 -26.80
CA ILE A 29 -12.06 9.11 -27.00
C ILE A 29 -12.27 8.34 -25.70
N SER A 30 -12.80 7.14 -25.81
CA SER A 30 -12.93 6.18 -24.70
C SER A 30 -12.60 4.76 -25.18
N VAL A 31 -12.40 3.85 -24.22
CA VAL A 31 -12.11 2.43 -24.50
C VAL A 31 -13.19 1.61 -23.82
N ALA A 32 -13.92 0.81 -24.61
CA ALA A 32 -14.85 -0.18 -24.11
C ALA A 32 -14.10 -1.44 -23.67
N SER A 33 -14.73 -2.21 -22.78
CA SER A 33 -14.25 -3.54 -22.41
C SER A 33 -15.36 -4.58 -22.53
N SER A 34 -15.04 -5.87 -22.48
CA SER A 34 -16.06 -6.92 -22.41
C SER A 34 -15.53 -8.10 -21.62
N PRO A 35 -16.35 -8.73 -20.76
CA PRO A 35 -17.70 -8.30 -20.34
C PRO A 35 -17.67 -7.09 -19.38
N SER A 36 -18.83 -6.49 -19.12
CA SER A 36 -19.00 -5.41 -18.14
C SER A 36 -18.88 -5.94 -16.69
N ILE A 37 -18.46 -5.06 -15.77
CA ILE A 37 -18.28 -5.39 -14.35
C ILE A 37 -19.06 -4.38 -13.53
N ASP A 38 -19.97 -4.86 -12.68
CA ASP A 38 -20.72 -3.99 -11.79
C ASP A 38 -19.84 -3.44 -10.66
N ILE A 39 -20.20 -2.25 -10.17
CA ILE A 39 -19.43 -1.54 -9.16
C ILE A 39 -19.29 -2.33 -7.85
N ALA A 40 -20.27 -3.16 -7.48
CA ALA A 40 -20.22 -3.93 -6.23
C ALA A 40 -19.20 -5.07 -6.34
N THR A 41 -19.19 -5.82 -7.45
CA THR A 41 -18.17 -6.84 -7.73
C THR A 41 -16.78 -6.22 -7.74
N ARG A 42 -16.59 -5.11 -8.49
CA ARG A 42 -15.29 -4.43 -8.57
C ARG A 42 -14.82 -3.91 -7.20
N PHE A 43 -15.73 -3.37 -6.39
CA PHE A 43 -15.43 -2.87 -5.06
C PHE A 43 -15.02 -3.99 -4.09
N LEU A 44 -15.79 -5.07 -4.05
CA LEU A 44 -15.54 -6.22 -3.17
C LEU A 44 -14.21 -6.91 -3.52
N GLU A 45 -13.94 -7.08 -4.81
CA GLU A 45 -12.69 -7.69 -5.25
C GLU A 45 -11.48 -6.77 -5.04
N THR A 46 -11.64 -5.47 -5.28
CA THR A 46 -10.62 -4.49 -4.91
C THR A 46 -10.36 -4.53 -3.40
N LEU A 47 -11.38 -4.68 -2.55
CA LEU A 47 -11.18 -4.78 -1.11
C LEU A 47 -10.38 -6.04 -0.75
N HIS A 48 -10.68 -7.17 -1.39
CA HIS A 48 -9.92 -8.39 -1.20
C HIS A 48 -8.45 -8.22 -1.60
N LEU A 49 -8.17 -7.78 -2.82
CA LEU A 49 -6.81 -7.59 -3.31
C LEU A 49 -5.97 -6.69 -2.40
N ARG A 50 -6.60 -5.67 -1.84
CA ARG A 50 -5.93 -4.67 -0.99
C ARG A 50 -5.83 -5.10 0.46
N LYS A 51 -6.80 -5.90 0.95
CA LYS A 51 -6.84 -6.39 2.34
C LYS A 51 -7.56 -7.75 2.44
N PRO A 52 -6.90 -8.87 2.07
CA PRO A 52 -7.55 -10.18 1.94
C PRO A 52 -8.27 -10.65 3.21
N THR A 53 -7.66 -10.41 4.36
CA THR A 53 -8.15 -10.83 5.69
C THR A 53 -9.49 -10.21 6.11
N VAL A 54 -9.93 -9.15 5.42
CA VAL A 54 -11.17 -8.43 5.72
C VAL A 54 -12.32 -8.84 4.81
N PHE A 55 -12.04 -9.48 3.67
CA PHE A 55 -13.04 -9.73 2.64
C PHE A 55 -14.28 -10.48 3.18
N HIS A 56 -14.08 -11.63 3.84
CA HIS A 56 -15.20 -12.41 4.37
C HIS A 56 -15.93 -11.72 5.54
N SER A 57 -15.22 -11.04 6.43
CA SER A 57 -15.86 -10.30 7.53
C SER A 57 -16.72 -9.14 7.01
N PHE A 58 -16.24 -8.45 5.98
CA PHE A 58 -16.96 -7.35 5.34
C PHE A 58 -18.18 -7.85 4.55
N LEU A 59 -18.02 -8.90 3.72
CA LEU A 59 -19.13 -9.46 2.96
C LEU A 59 -20.21 -10.07 3.88
N HIS A 60 -19.81 -10.73 4.98
CA HIS A 60 -20.76 -11.19 5.99
C HIS A 60 -21.51 -10.03 6.65
N MET A 61 -20.82 -8.93 6.99
CA MET A 61 -21.45 -7.73 7.54
C MET A 61 -22.47 -7.10 6.59
N LEU A 62 -22.16 -7.08 5.28
CA LEU A 62 -23.07 -6.59 4.25
C LEU A 62 -24.31 -7.50 4.13
N THR A 63 -24.11 -8.82 4.06
CA THR A 63 -25.18 -9.81 3.83
C THR A 63 -26.08 -10.00 5.06
N GLU A 64 -25.58 -9.85 6.28
CA GLU A 64 -26.42 -9.81 7.49
C GLU A 64 -27.16 -8.48 7.67
N PHE A 65 -26.77 -7.44 6.91
CA PHE A 65 -27.34 -6.09 6.94
C PHE A 65 -27.42 -5.46 8.35
N LYS A 66 -26.46 -5.79 9.22
CA LYS A 66 -26.37 -5.24 10.59
C LYS A 66 -25.99 -3.76 10.60
N ILE A 67 -25.18 -3.31 9.63
CA ILE A 67 -24.83 -1.90 9.45
C ILE A 67 -25.66 -1.33 8.30
N ARG A 68 -26.69 -0.56 8.64
CA ARG A 68 -27.49 0.14 7.63
C ARG A 68 -26.75 1.37 7.09
N PRO A 69 -26.64 1.53 5.76
CA PRO A 69 -26.12 2.74 5.17
C PRO A 69 -27.07 3.91 5.44
N LYS A 70 -26.52 5.11 5.62
CA LYS A 70 -27.30 6.33 5.80
C LYS A 70 -27.54 6.97 4.43
N ILE A 71 -28.31 6.29 3.60
CA ILE A 71 -28.67 6.71 2.24
C ILE A 71 -30.15 6.41 2.01
N ASP A 72 -30.83 7.30 1.31
CA ASP A 72 -32.18 7.08 0.83
C ASP A 72 -32.09 6.49 -0.58
N PHE A 73 -32.55 5.26 -0.75
CA PHE A 73 -32.61 4.62 -2.07
C PHE A 73 -33.85 5.11 -2.82
N THR A 74 -33.68 5.37 -4.10
CA THR A 74 -34.66 6.02 -4.98
C THR A 74 -35.77 5.07 -5.43
N ASP A 75 -35.48 3.77 -5.56
CA ASP A 75 -36.51 2.81 -5.96
C ASP A 75 -37.61 2.67 -4.87
N PRO A 76 -38.90 2.81 -5.22
CA PRO A 76 -40.01 2.71 -4.28
C PRO A 76 -40.08 1.39 -3.50
N ALA A 77 -39.48 0.30 -4.00
CA ALA A 77 -39.47 -1.00 -3.33
C ALA A 77 -38.69 -0.98 -1.99
N PHE A 78 -37.78 -0.02 -1.82
CA PHE A 78 -37.04 0.18 -0.57
C PHE A 78 -37.82 0.99 0.48
N ALA A 79 -38.90 1.65 0.08
CA ALA A 79 -39.72 2.43 1.01
C ALA A 79 -40.40 1.53 2.06
N PRO A 80 -40.57 2.01 3.30
CA PRO A 80 -41.42 1.35 4.29
C PRO A 80 -42.84 1.18 3.74
N ARG A 81 -43.48 0.05 4.03
CA ARG A 81 -44.89 -0.13 3.67
C ARG A 81 -45.75 0.83 4.48
N ALA A 82 -46.85 1.27 3.88
CA ALA A 82 -47.88 2.03 4.59
C ALA A 82 -48.25 1.31 5.90
N PRO A 83 -48.47 2.04 7.00
CA PRO A 83 -48.91 1.45 8.25
C PRO A 83 -50.15 0.59 8.02
N GLY A 84 -50.28 -0.51 8.77
CA GLY A 84 -51.51 -1.30 8.74
C GLY A 84 -52.72 -0.47 9.21
N LEU A 85 -53.92 -1.01 9.04
CA LEU A 85 -55.15 -0.41 9.59
C LEU A 85 -55.09 -0.26 11.13
N ASP A 86 -54.18 -0.98 11.79
CA ASP A 86 -53.82 -0.88 13.20
C ASP A 86 -52.84 0.27 13.53
N GLY A 87 -52.46 1.08 12.54
CA GLY A 87 -51.49 2.16 12.67
C GLY A 87 -50.04 1.68 12.85
N ARG A 88 -49.77 0.37 12.80
CA ARG A 88 -48.43 -0.17 13.05
C ARG A 88 -47.59 -0.12 11.77
N PRO A 89 -46.32 0.34 11.86
CA PRO A 89 -45.41 0.32 10.72
C PRO A 89 -45.15 -1.13 10.30
N ARG A 90 -45.19 -1.40 8.99
CA ARG A 90 -44.88 -2.71 8.44
C ARG A 90 -43.51 -2.66 7.74
N PRO A 91 -42.62 -3.62 7.99
CA PRO A 91 -41.33 -3.66 7.31
C PRO A 91 -41.55 -3.76 5.79
N GLY A 92 -40.79 -2.98 5.03
CA GLY A 92 -40.69 -3.12 3.58
C GLY A 92 -40.06 -4.45 3.17
N ARG A 93 -40.10 -4.78 1.88
CA ARG A 93 -39.50 -6.02 1.34
C ARG A 93 -38.02 -6.15 1.72
N TYR A 94 -37.28 -5.04 1.68
CA TYR A 94 -35.84 -4.98 1.96
C TYR A 94 -35.52 -4.47 3.38
N ALA A 95 -36.43 -4.65 4.35
CA ALA A 95 -36.19 -4.17 5.71
C ALA A 95 -34.98 -4.84 6.40
N ASN A 96 -34.61 -6.05 5.99
CA ASN A 96 -33.52 -6.87 6.53
C ASN A 96 -32.53 -7.33 5.44
N HIS A 97 -32.53 -6.67 4.29
CA HIS A 97 -31.70 -7.04 3.15
C HIS A 97 -30.94 -5.80 2.70
N ASN A 98 -29.63 -5.93 2.47
CA ASN A 98 -28.85 -4.81 1.99
C ASN A 98 -29.25 -4.49 0.54
N PRO A 99 -29.73 -3.27 0.23
CA PRO A 99 -30.21 -2.92 -1.11
C PRO A 99 -29.22 -3.12 -2.25
N ILE A 100 -27.91 -3.17 -1.93
CA ILE A 100 -26.87 -3.49 -2.92
C ILE A 100 -27.03 -4.89 -3.54
N PHE A 101 -27.70 -5.81 -2.84
CA PHE A 101 -27.90 -7.17 -3.31
C PHE A 101 -29.19 -7.33 -4.14
N THR A 102 -29.39 -6.41 -5.08
CA THR A 102 -30.56 -6.33 -5.97
C THR A 102 -30.17 -5.61 -7.26
N ARG A 103 -31.00 -5.69 -8.30
CA ARG A 103 -30.89 -4.87 -9.52
C ARG A 103 -31.57 -3.50 -9.41
N LEU A 104 -32.21 -3.21 -8.28
CA LEU A 104 -33.03 -2.00 -8.08
C LEU A 104 -32.20 -0.82 -7.59
N ALA A 105 -31.06 -1.07 -6.94
CA ALA A 105 -30.14 -0.01 -6.55
C ALA A 105 -29.34 0.46 -7.76
N THR A 106 -29.26 1.78 -7.93
CA THR A 106 -28.39 2.39 -8.94
C THR A 106 -26.91 2.13 -8.61
N GLN A 107 -26.02 2.39 -9.58
CA GLN A 107 -24.59 2.20 -9.38
C GLN A 107 -24.04 3.13 -8.29
N ASN A 108 -24.45 4.41 -8.29
CA ASN A 108 -24.06 5.38 -7.27
C ASN A 108 -24.57 4.99 -5.88
N GLU A 109 -25.84 4.60 -5.75
CA GLU A 109 -26.39 4.17 -4.46
C GLU A 109 -25.67 2.94 -3.90
N SER A 110 -25.34 1.98 -4.77
CA SER A 110 -24.56 0.80 -4.42
C SER A 110 -23.16 1.18 -3.93
N PHE A 111 -22.48 2.06 -4.67
CA PHE A 111 -21.16 2.58 -4.30
C PHE A 111 -21.18 3.29 -2.94
N VAL A 112 -22.10 4.22 -2.72
CA VAL A 112 -22.21 4.97 -1.46
C VAL A 112 -22.55 4.05 -0.28
N ALA A 113 -23.42 3.05 -0.49
CA ALA A 113 -23.73 2.07 0.54
C ALA A 113 -22.52 1.22 0.94
N LEU A 114 -21.74 0.76 -0.04
CA LEU A 114 -20.49 0.02 0.17
C LEU A 114 -19.46 0.88 0.89
N GLU A 115 -19.22 2.09 0.41
CA GLU A 115 -18.26 3.05 0.95
C GLU A 115 -18.59 3.41 2.40
N HIS A 116 -19.85 3.75 2.69
CA HIS A 116 -20.30 4.07 4.04
C HIS A 116 -20.16 2.86 4.98
N THR A 117 -20.45 1.65 4.49
CA THR A 117 -20.27 0.43 5.29
C THR A 117 -18.80 0.16 5.57
N LEU A 118 -17.91 0.33 4.58
CA LEU A 118 -16.47 0.16 4.73
C LEU A 118 -15.89 1.13 5.76
N LEU A 119 -16.25 2.41 5.68
CA LEU A 119 -15.82 3.42 6.65
C LEU A 119 -16.31 3.12 8.08
N ARG A 120 -17.53 2.56 8.24
CA ARG A 120 -18.08 2.17 9.53
C ARG A 120 -17.52 0.86 10.07
N SER A 121 -17.19 -0.08 9.19
CA SER A 121 -16.52 -1.36 9.53
C SER A 121 -15.16 -1.13 10.17
N ARG A 122 -14.57 0.06 9.92
CA ARG A 122 -13.31 0.49 10.52
C ARG A 122 -12.11 -0.37 10.08
N GLU A 123 -12.25 -1.06 8.96
CA GLU A 123 -11.25 -1.97 8.42
C GLU A 123 -10.10 -1.25 7.69
N LEU A 124 -10.33 -0.07 7.13
CA LEU A 124 -9.30 0.76 6.49
C LEU A 124 -8.98 2.02 7.31
N ARG A 125 -8.79 1.88 8.63
CA ARG A 125 -8.45 3.01 9.52
C ARG A 125 -7.05 3.57 9.32
N GLU A 126 -6.16 2.81 8.71
CA GLU A 126 -4.79 3.25 8.46
C GLU A 126 -4.80 4.48 7.56
N ARG A 127 -4.08 5.53 7.97
CA ARG A 127 -4.05 6.78 7.22
C ARG A 127 -3.51 6.53 5.82
N GLY A 128 -4.24 7.00 4.81
CA GLY A 128 -3.93 6.76 3.40
C GLY A 128 -4.45 5.43 2.84
N GLY A 129 -4.80 4.44 3.67
CA GLY A 129 -5.27 3.14 3.18
C GLY A 129 -6.55 3.26 2.33
N TYR A 130 -7.49 4.07 2.77
CA TYR A 130 -8.70 4.36 1.99
C TYR A 130 -8.45 5.22 0.74
N THR A 131 -7.50 6.15 0.78
CA THR A 131 -7.07 6.92 -0.40
C THR A 131 -6.52 6.00 -1.49
N LEU A 132 -5.65 5.05 -1.11
CA LEU A 132 -5.07 4.09 -2.04
C LEU A 132 -6.11 3.05 -2.52
N PHE A 133 -7.09 2.70 -1.68
CA PHE A 133 -8.22 1.88 -2.10
C PHE A 133 -9.04 2.57 -3.21
N LYS A 134 -9.34 3.87 -3.09
CA LYS A 134 -10.03 4.63 -4.15
C LYS A 134 -9.25 4.63 -5.46
N LEU A 135 -7.95 4.86 -5.39
CA LEU A 135 -7.07 4.82 -6.56
C LEU A 135 -7.08 3.44 -7.23
N ALA A 136 -7.01 2.37 -6.44
CA ALA A 136 -7.08 0.99 -6.93
C ALA A 136 -8.41 0.67 -7.61
N LEU A 137 -9.52 1.10 -7.00
CA LEU A 137 -10.87 0.89 -7.53
C LEU A 137 -11.07 1.64 -8.86
N ALA A 138 -10.67 2.92 -8.90
CA ALA A 138 -10.79 3.76 -10.09
C ALA A 138 -9.89 3.26 -11.24
N GLY A 139 -8.70 2.75 -10.92
CA GLY A 139 -7.79 2.14 -11.88
C GLY A 139 -8.16 0.73 -12.33
N GLY A 140 -9.26 0.16 -11.83
CA GLY A 140 -9.73 -1.17 -12.23
C GLY A 140 -8.71 -2.28 -12.01
N VAL A 141 -7.90 -2.21 -10.95
CA VAL A 141 -6.82 -3.19 -10.70
C VAL A 141 -7.33 -4.62 -10.51
N ALA A 142 -8.60 -4.78 -10.13
CA ALA A 142 -9.28 -6.06 -9.96
C ALA A 142 -9.89 -6.62 -11.25
N ASN A 143 -9.99 -5.82 -12.32
CA ASN A 143 -10.82 -6.16 -13.49
C ASN A 143 -10.36 -7.46 -14.17
N ASP A 144 -9.06 -7.67 -14.33
CA ASP A 144 -8.53 -8.84 -15.04
C ASP A 144 -8.85 -10.14 -14.27
N GLU A 145 -8.73 -10.10 -12.95
CA GLU A 145 -9.03 -11.24 -12.09
C GLU A 145 -10.53 -11.56 -12.09
N ILE A 146 -11.40 -10.53 -12.06
CA ILE A 146 -12.85 -10.70 -12.17
C ILE A 146 -13.23 -11.33 -13.51
N ARG A 147 -12.63 -10.89 -14.62
CA ARG A 147 -12.90 -11.45 -15.96
C ARG A 147 -12.45 -12.90 -16.06
N GLU A 148 -11.32 -13.25 -15.42
CA GLU A 148 -10.91 -14.64 -15.33
C GLU A 148 -11.90 -15.48 -14.50
N MET A 149 -12.46 -14.94 -13.41
CA MET A 149 -13.55 -15.62 -12.69
C MET A 149 -14.77 -15.83 -13.57
N TYR A 150 -15.14 -14.84 -14.38
CA TYR A 150 -16.27 -14.95 -15.31
C TYR A 150 -16.02 -16.02 -16.36
N ARG A 151 -14.82 -16.06 -16.97
CA ARG A 151 -14.42 -17.09 -17.93
C ARG A 151 -14.51 -18.50 -17.33
N VAL A 152 -13.98 -18.67 -16.11
CA VAL A 152 -14.05 -19.94 -15.37
C VAL A 152 -15.50 -20.31 -15.01
N TRP A 153 -16.33 -19.33 -14.69
CA TRP A 153 -17.76 -19.56 -14.49
C TRP A 153 -18.45 -20.02 -15.78
N GLU A 154 -18.21 -19.38 -16.93
CA GLU A 154 -18.82 -19.75 -18.21
C GLU A 154 -18.49 -21.19 -18.60
N GLU A 155 -17.22 -21.59 -18.49
CA GLU A 155 -16.80 -22.98 -18.68
C GLU A 155 -17.55 -23.92 -17.75
N ARG A 156 -17.65 -23.55 -16.46
CA ARG A 156 -18.27 -24.40 -15.45
C ARG A 156 -19.78 -24.53 -15.61
N GLU A 157 -20.45 -23.46 -16.04
CA GLU A 157 -21.90 -23.43 -16.26
C GLU A 157 -22.33 -24.44 -17.34
N MET A 158 -21.46 -24.73 -18.31
CA MET A 158 -21.69 -25.75 -19.35
C MET A 158 -21.50 -27.20 -18.85
N GLU A 159 -20.68 -27.41 -17.82
CA GLU A 159 -20.34 -28.74 -17.31
C GLU A 159 -21.26 -29.23 -16.18
N VAL A 160 -21.77 -28.31 -15.38
CA VAL A 160 -22.48 -28.64 -14.14
C VAL A 160 -23.89 -29.18 -14.40
N GLU A 161 -24.26 -30.23 -13.66
CA GLU A 161 -25.60 -30.81 -13.70
C GLU A 161 -26.64 -29.82 -13.15
N GLN A 162 -27.61 -29.44 -13.99
CA GLN A 162 -28.68 -28.50 -13.66
C GLN A 162 -29.85 -29.21 -12.93
N PRO A 163 -30.55 -28.56 -11.98
CA PRO A 163 -31.68 -29.18 -11.30
C PRO A 163 -32.91 -29.28 -12.23
N ALA A 164 -33.61 -30.41 -12.20
CA ALA A 164 -34.76 -30.69 -13.07
C ALA A 164 -36.00 -29.77 -12.89
N LYS A 165 -36.02 -28.85 -11.90
CA LYS A 165 -37.22 -28.09 -11.48
C LYS A 165 -37.03 -26.60 -11.24
N VAL A 166 -35.94 -25.97 -11.69
CA VAL A 166 -35.72 -24.54 -11.40
C VAL A 166 -36.72 -23.68 -12.21
N ARG A 167 -37.66 -23.00 -11.51
CA ARG A 167 -38.48 -21.93 -12.07
C ARG A 167 -37.68 -20.63 -12.01
N GLY A 168 -37.15 -20.18 -13.14
CA GLY A 168 -36.38 -18.94 -13.27
C GLY A 168 -34.87 -19.18 -13.37
N GLU A 169 -34.14 -18.19 -13.90
CA GLU A 169 -32.68 -18.22 -13.99
C GLU A 169 -32.07 -17.95 -12.61
N CYS A 170 -31.47 -18.99 -12.04
CA CYS A 170 -30.70 -18.93 -10.80
C CYS A 170 -29.31 -18.36 -11.10
N VAL A 171 -29.13 -17.07 -10.76
CA VAL A 171 -27.89 -16.33 -11.02
C VAL A 171 -26.83 -16.73 -10.00
N SER A 172 -27.02 -16.46 -8.70
CA SER A 172 -26.10 -16.98 -7.68
C SER A 172 -26.42 -18.43 -7.34
N TRP A 173 -25.41 -19.30 -7.31
CA TRP A 173 -25.56 -20.74 -7.07
C TRP A 173 -24.31 -21.39 -6.48
N ILE A 174 -24.48 -22.57 -5.89
CA ILE A 174 -23.41 -23.35 -5.27
C ILE A 174 -23.11 -24.59 -6.13
N ASP A 175 -21.84 -24.77 -6.50
CA ASP A 175 -21.32 -26.03 -7.04
C ASP A 175 -21.05 -26.99 -5.88
N VAL A 176 -21.85 -28.05 -5.83
CA VAL A 176 -21.70 -29.14 -4.86
C VAL A 176 -21.30 -30.39 -5.62
N ALA A 177 -19.99 -30.56 -5.83
CA ALA A 177 -19.38 -31.70 -6.52
C ALA A 177 -20.00 -32.00 -7.90
N GLY A 178 -20.09 -30.97 -8.75
CA GLY A 178 -20.62 -31.09 -10.12
C GLY A 178 -22.12 -30.87 -10.25
N LYS A 179 -22.81 -30.52 -9.15
CA LYS A 179 -24.24 -30.25 -9.15
C LYS A 179 -24.53 -28.81 -8.78
N LYS A 180 -25.35 -28.15 -9.61
CA LYS A 180 -25.79 -26.78 -9.36
C LYS A 180 -26.88 -26.77 -8.29
N VAL A 181 -26.71 -25.90 -7.30
CA VAL A 181 -27.64 -25.74 -6.19
C VAL A 181 -28.04 -24.28 -6.07
N CYS A 182 -29.35 -24.00 -6.14
CA CYS A 182 -29.89 -22.65 -6.19
C CYS A 182 -30.52 -22.17 -4.88
N SER A 183 -30.65 -23.07 -3.91
CA SER A 183 -31.19 -22.77 -2.57
C SER A 183 -30.62 -23.74 -1.56
N PHE A 184 -30.67 -23.40 -0.27
CA PHE A 184 -30.22 -24.32 0.77
C PHE A 184 -31.12 -25.55 0.93
N ASP A 185 -32.38 -25.45 0.54
CA ASP A 185 -33.27 -26.62 0.45
C ASP A 185 -32.78 -27.64 -0.59
N GLU A 186 -32.23 -27.17 -1.71
CA GLU A 186 -31.59 -28.01 -2.71
C GLU A 186 -30.22 -28.51 -2.24
N PHE A 187 -29.45 -27.66 -1.56
CA PHE A 187 -28.16 -28.04 -0.98
C PHE A 187 -28.31 -29.30 -0.11
N TRP A 188 -29.26 -29.27 0.83
CA TRP A 188 -29.53 -30.41 1.71
C TRP A 188 -30.07 -31.63 0.96
N LYS A 189 -30.75 -31.48 -0.18
CA LYS A 189 -31.14 -32.63 -1.02
C LYS A 189 -29.92 -33.28 -1.67
N VAL A 190 -28.95 -32.48 -2.09
CA VAL A 190 -27.72 -32.95 -2.74
C VAL A 190 -26.77 -33.62 -1.73
N VAL A 191 -26.50 -32.99 -0.60
CA VAL A 191 -25.57 -33.55 0.42
C VAL A 191 -26.23 -34.57 1.37
N GLY A 192 -27.57 -34.61 1.39
CA GLY A 192 -28.36 -35.51 2.21
C GLY A 192 -29.11 -34.78 3.33
N LEU A 193 -30.45 -34.88 3.32
CA LEU A 193 -31.33 -34.13 4.23
C LEU A 193 -31.05 -34.39 5.72
N LYS A 194 -30.50 -35.57 6.06
CA LYS A 194 -30.14 -35.94 7.43
C LYS A 194 -28.95 -35.15 7.96
N GLU A 195 -28.14 -34.56 7.09
CA GLU A 195 -26.98 -33.75 7.47
C GLU A 195 -27.38 -32.34 7.92
N ASN A 196 -28.62 -31.93 7.63
CA ASN A 196 -29.21 -30.74 8.20
C ASN A 196 -29.43 -30.96 9.72
N GLY A 197 -28.77 -30.15 10.54
CA GLY A 197 -28.80 -30.27 12.01
C GLY A 197 -27.83 -31.28 12.63
N ARG A 198 -27.07 -32.05 11.83
CA ARG A 198 -25.97 -32.90 12.35
C ARG A 198 -24.71 -32.10 12.63
N TRP A 199 -23.90 -32.60 13.55
CA TRP A 199 -22.57 -32.05 13.84
C TRP A 199 -21.51 -32.76 13.01
N GLY A 200 -20.43 -32.05 12.70
CA GLY A 200 -19.28 -32.59 11.99
C GLY A 200 -19.27 -32.27 10.49
N VAL A 201 -18.21 -32.75 9.85
CA VAL A 201 -17.90 -32.55 8.44
C VAL A 201 -19.02 -33.10 7.55
N ILE A 202 -19.46 -32.31 6.57
CA ILE A 202 -20.54 -32.72 5.66
C ILE A 202 -19.96 -33.68 4.60
N PRO A 203 -20.52 -34.90 4.42
CA PRO A 203 -20.09 -35.77 3.35
C PRO A 203 -20.53 -35.21 2.00
N VAL A 204 -19.59 -34.72 1.21
CA VAL A 204 -19.83 -34.33 -0.19
C VAL A 204 -19.32 -35.46 -1.09
N VAL A 205 -20.21 -36.06 -1.88
CA VAL A 205 -19.91 -37.20 -2.73
C VAL A 205 -19.68 -36.73 -4.17
N GLY A 206 -18.49 -37.00 -4.70
CA GLY A 206 -18.08 -36.63 -6.06
C GLY A 206 -16.68 -35.99 -6.05
N ASP A 207 -16.25 -35.50 -7.20
CA ASP A 207 -14.95 -34.84 -7.32
C ASP A 207 -15.00 -33.46 -6.66
N SER A 208 -13.93 -33.09 -5.95
CA SER A 208 -13.77 -31.75 -5.40
C SER A 208 -13.71 -30.73 -6.56
N PRO A 209 -14.35 -29.55 -6.42
CA PRO A 209 -14.20 -28.49 -7.40
C PRO A 209 -12.72 -28.14 -7.63
N LYS A 210 -12.36 -27.85 -8.88
CA LYS A 210 -11.04 -27.34 -9.26
C LYS A 210 -10.79 -26.01 -8.56
N THR A 211 -9.57 -25.80 -8.07
CA THR A 211 -9.14 -24.57 -7.39
C THR A 211 -8.30 -23.67 -8.30
N TYR A 212 -8.32 -22.37 -8.01
CA TYR A 212 -7.63 -21.32 -8.74
C TYR A 212 -6.95 -20.35 -7.78
N SER A 213 -5.95 -19.60 -8.25
CA SER A 213 -5.23 -18.61 -7.43
C SER A 213 -6.12 -17.47 -6.94
N PHE A 214 -7.22 -17.19 -7.65
CA PHE A 214 -8.20 -16.17 -7.28
C PHE A 214 -9.31 -16.69 -6.35
N ASP A 215 -9.25 -17.94 -5.88
CA ASP A 215 -10.29 -18.45 -5.00
C ASP A 215 -10.26 -17.73 -3.63
N ARG A 216 -11.43 -17.28 -3.21
CA ARG A 216 -11.65 -16.61 -1.93
C ARG A 216 -12.13 -17.63 -0.90
N PHE A 217 -11.19 -18.36 -0.31
CA PHE A 217 -11.49 -19.47 0.59
C PHE A 217 -11.92 -19.02 1.99
N PHE A 218 -12.84 -19.78 2.59
CA PHE A 218 -13.27 -19.59 3.98
C PHE A 218 -13.63 -20.92 4.64
N PRO A 219 -13.19 -21.20 5.89
CA PRO A 219 -12.65 -20.27 6.87
C PRO A 219 -11.12 -20.08 6.85
N HIS A 220 -10.42 -20.84 6.00
CA HIS A 220 -8.97 -20.74 5.82
C HIS A 220 -8.66 -20.07 4.49
N ASP A 221 -7.60 -19.27 4.44
CA ASP A 221 -7.16 -18.55 3.23
C ASP A 221 -6.58 -19.48 2.13
N SER A 222 -6.42 -20.77 2.43
CA SER A 222 -5.93 -21.79 1.50
C SER A 222 -6.76 -23.07 1.58
N GLN A 223 -6.71 -23.89 0.54
CA GLN A 223 -7.45 -25.14 0.48
C GLN A 223 -7.09 -26.08 1.64
N ASN A 224 -8.10 -26.53 2.38
CA ASN A 224 -7.97 -27.49 3.48
C ASN A 224 -8.54 -28.85 3.05
N SER A 225 -7.65 -29.82 2.78
CA SER A 225 -8.04 -31.17 2.36
C SER A 225 -8.83 -31.97 3.40
N SER A 226 -8.87 -31.52 4.65
CA SER A 226 -9.68 -32.14 5.72
C SER A 226 -11.14 -31.71 5.69
N LEU A 227 -11.50 -30.72 4.87
CA LEU A 227 -12.85 -30.22 4.71
C LEU A 227 -13.32 -30.41 3.26
N PRO A 228 -14.60 -30.76 3.03
CA PRO A 228 -15.17 -30.75 1.69
C PRO A 228 -15.19 -29.31 1.17
N LEU A 229 -14.85 -29.15 -0.10
CA LEU A 229 -14.90 -27.86 -0.78
C LEU A 229 -16.18 -27.76 -1.61
N VAL A 230 -16.88 -26.64 -1.47
CA VAL A 230 -17.96 -26.20 -2.39
C VAL A 230 -17.64 -24.81 -2.93
N VAL A 231 -18.17 -24.46 -4.09
CA VAL A 231 -17.90 -23.15 -4.72
C VAL A 231 -19.18 -22.37 -4.87
N LEU A 232 -19.23 -21.16 -4.33
CA LEU A 232 -20.31 -20.20 -4.54
C LEU A 232 -19.99 -19.34 -5.75
N TYR A 233 -20.71 -19.53 -6.85
CA TYR A 233 -20.73 -18.61 -7.98
C TYR A 233 -21.76 -17.52 -7.69
N ALA A 234 -21.29 -16.29 -7.49
CA ALA A 234 -22.09 -15.19 -6.98
C ALA A 234 -22.15 -14.01 -7.96
N ALA A 235 -23.31 -13.36 -8.03
CA ALA A 235 -23.44 -12.01 -8.56
C ALA A 235 -23.96 -11.10 -7.42
N PRO A 236 -23.28 -10.01 -7.06
CA PRO A 236 -23.75 -9.10 -6.02
C PRO A 236 -25.15 -8.58 -6.30
N THR A 237 -25.53 -8.32 -7.55
CA THR A 237 -26.87 -7.82 -7.92
C THR A 237 -28.01 -8.84 -7.76
N ASP A 238 -27.72 -10.07 -7.33
CA ASP A 238 -28.71 -11.11 -7.15
C ASP A 238 -29.22 -11.24 -5.70
N GLU A 239 -30.55 -11.29 -5.54
CA GLU A 239 -31.21 -11.34 -4.23
C GLU A 239 -30.96 -12.64 -3.48
N ALA A 240 -30.57 -13.71 -4.16
CA ALA A 240 -30.26 -14.99 -3.54
C ALA A 240 -28.91 -15.00 -2.80
N LEU A 241 -27.98 -14.10 -3.15
CA LEU A 241 -26.61 -14.11 -2.63
C LEU A 241 -26.57 -14.06 -1.09
N PRO A 242 -27.28 -13.15 -0.39
CA PRO A 242 -27.16 -13.07 1.06
C PRO A 242 -27.61 -14.33 1.79
N GLU A 243 -28.64 -15.02 1.30
CA GLU A 243 -29.09 -16.29 1.90
C GLU A 243 -28.04 -17.39 1.70
N LEU A 244 -27.58 -17.59 0.46
CA LEU A 244 -26.60 -18.61 0.11
C LEU A 244 -25.27 -18.39 0.84
N TYR A 245 -24.77 -17.15 0.84
CA TYR A 245 -23.52 -16.79 1.52
C TYR A 245 -23.61 -16.98 3.02
N ASN A 246 -24.65 -16.44 3.68
CA ASN A 246 -24.77 -16.53 5.14
C ASN A 246 -24.89 -17.99 5.62
N ALA A 247 -25.59 -18.83 4.87
CA ALA A 247 -25.74 -20.23 5.21
C ALA A 247 -24.42 -21.02 5.00
N LEU A 248 -23.65 -20.76 3.93
CA LEU A 248 -22.30 -21.32 3.76
C LEU A 248 -21.34 -20.82 4.85
N HIS A 249 -21.36 -19.52 5.16
CA HIS A 249 -20.57 -18.90 6.22
C HIS A 249 -20.86 -19.54 7.58
N ALA A 250 -22.13 -19.81 7.90
CA ALA A 250 -22.51 -20.49 9.15
C ALA A 250 -22.02 -21.95 9.24
N LEU A 251 -21.84 -22.64 8.11
CA LEU A 251 -21.26 -23.98 8.07
C LEU A 251 -19.73 -23.98 8.15
N ALA A 252 -19.09 -22.97 7.54
CA ALA A 252 -17.64 -22.80 7.53
C ALA A 252 -17.09 -22.21 8.84
N ALA A 253 -17.82 -21.30 9.48
CA ALA A 253 -17.50 -20.72 10.78
C ALA A 253 -18.69 -20.79 11.73
N PRO A 254 -19.03 -21.99 12.27
CA PRO A 254 -20.18 -22.14 13.13
C PRO A 254 -20.00 -21.39 14.46
N ALA A 255 -21.11 -20.87 14.99
CA ALA A 255 -21.11 -20.25 16.31
C ALA A 255 -20.64 -21.23 17.41
N SER A 256 -20.11 -20.66 18.50
CA SER A 256 -19.72 -21.39 19.74
C SER A 256 -18.42 -22.22 19.64
N GLY A 257 -17.47 -21.84 18.78
CA GLY A 257 -16.14 -22.49 18.70
C GLY A 257 -16.17 -23.93 18.19
N ARG A 258 -17.26 -24.31 17.49
CA ARG A 258 -17.39 -25.63 16.86
C ARG A 258 -16.48 -25.71 15.63
N PRO A 259 -16.00 -26.92 15.27
CA PRO A 259 -15.17 -27.08 14.09
C PRO A 259 -15.96 -26.76 12.80
N PRO A 260 -15.30 -26.22 11.77
CA PRO A 260 -15.88 -26.04 10.43
C PRO A 260 -16.47 -27.34 9.89
N ARG A 261 -17.63 -27.25 9.24
CA ARG A 261 -18.30 -28.40 8.61
C ARG A 261 -17.94 -28.58 7.14
N LEU A 262 -17.53 -27.50 6.49
CA LEU A 262 -17.05 -27.45 5.12
C LEU A 262 -16.11 -26.25 4.94
N GLN A 263 -15.42 -26.22 3.82
CA GLN A 263 -14.79 -25.02 3.28
C GLN A 263 -15.57 -24.58 2.03
N PHE A 264 -15.67 -23.29 1.79
CA PHE A 264 -16.15 -22.81 0.50
C PHE A 264 -15.21 -21.77 -0.10
N ALA A 265 -15.23 -21.67 -1.42
CA ALA A 265 -14.67 -20.55 -2.17
C ALA A 265 -15.82 -19.72 -2.77
N ILE A 266 -15.66 -18.40 -2.85
CA ILE A 266 -16.56 -17.54 -3.65
C ILE A 266 -15.85 -17.14 -4.95
N ARG A 267 -16.60 -17.17 -6.06
CA ARG A 267 -16.21 -16.71 -7.39
C ARG A 267 -17.28 -15.78 -7.93
N TRP A 268 -16.86 -14.69 -8.56
CA TRP A 268 -17.80 -13.78 -9.21
C TRP A 268 -18.24 -14.34 -10.55
N ARG A 269 -19.49 -14.07 -10.93
CA ARG A 269 -20.05 -14.35 -12.25
C ARG A 269 -20.80 -13.14 -12.77
N LEU A 270 -20.95 -13.07 -14.09
CA LEU A 270 -21.74 -12.03 -14.74
C LEU A 270 -23.24 -12.21 -14.42
N ASP A 271 -23.92 -11.09 -14.20
CA ASP A 271 -25.38 -11.01 -14.17
C ASP A 271 -25.89 -10.58 -15.55
N PRO A 272 -26.41 -11.50 -16.39
CA PRO A 272 -26.78 -11.20 -17.77
C PRO A 272 -27.98 -10.25 -17.88
N LYS A 273 -28.68 -9.98 -16.77
CA LYS A 273 -29.84 -9.07 -16.73
C LYS A 273 -29.46 -7.62 -16.47
N LEU A 274 -28.17 -7.35 -16.27
CA LEU A 274 -27.68 -6.03 -15.94
C LEU A 274 -27.05 -5.39 -17.18
N GLU A 275 -27.69 -4.36 -17.72
CA GLU A 275 -27.15 -3.56 -18.81
C GLU A 275 -26.23 -2.48 -18.23
N LEU A 276 -24.92 -2.66 -18.40
CA LEU A 276 -23.90 -1.72 -17.93
C LEU A 276 -23.02 -1.27 -19.08
N GLN A 277 -22.65 0.00 -19.07
CA GLN A 277 -21.57 0.49 -19.93
C GLN A 277 -20.24 -0.08 -19.42
N SER A 278 -19.53 -0.79 -20.30
CA SER A 278 -18.21 -1.31 -20.02
C SER A 278 -17.13 -0.33 -20.47
N TYR A 279 -16.01 -0.33 -19.76
CA TYR A 279 -14.87 0.49 -20.12
C TYR A 279 -13.53 -0.07 -19.60
N GLU A 280 -12.42 0.39 -20.16
CA GLU A 280 -11.08 0.26 -19.56
C GLU A 280 -10.62 1.59 -18.95
N PRO A 281 -10.14 1.60 -17.68
CA PRO A 281 -9.73 2.83 -17.01
C PRO A 281 -8.32 3.31 -17.35
N ASP A 282 -7.41 2.41 -17.74
CA ASP A 282 -5.99 2.72 -17.97
C ASP A 282 -5.59 2.45 -19.42
N TRP A 283 -5.45 3.51 -20.19
CA TRP A 283 -5.03 3.49 -21.59
C TRP A 283 -4.36 4.81 -21.94
N ARG A 284 -3.74 4.89 -23.10
CA ARG A 284 -3.19 6.15 -23.63
C ARG A 284 -3.56 6.31 -25.08
N VAL A 285 -3.60 7.55 -25.55
CA VAL A 285 -3.93 7.88 -26.92
C VAL A 285 -2.92 8.85 -27.51
N GLU A 286 -2.62 8.64 -28.78
CA GLU A 286 -1.88 9.57 -29.63
C GLU A 286 -2.73 9.87 -30.86
N ALA A 287 -2.89 11.14 -31.18
CA ALA A 287 -3.59 11.61 -32.38
C ALA A 287 -2.66 12.47 -33.21
N ALA A 288 -2.26 11.96 -34.38
CA ALA A 288 -1.42 12.68 -35.33
C ALA A 288 -2.30 13.49 -36.29
N ILE A 289 -2.09 14.80 -36.35
CA ILE A 289 -2.78 15.71 -37.27
C ILE A 289 -2.14 15.57 -38.66
N LYS A 290 -2.91 15.05 -39.63
CA LYS A 290 -2.45 14.82 -41.01
C LYS A 290 -2.76 16.00 -41.94
N ASP A 291 -3.90 16.66 -41.73
CA ASP A 291 -4.36 17.76 -42.56
C ASP A 291 -5.24 18.74 -41.76
N GLY A 292 -5.49 19.94 -42.30
CA GLY A 292 -6.36 20.96 -41.72
C GLY A 292 -5.75 21.77 -40.57
N TYR A 293 -4.47 21.57 -40.26
CA TYR A 293 -3.71 22.35 -39.27
C TYR A 293 -2.40 22.87 -39.86
N LYS A 294 -2.08 24.14 -39.58
CA LYS A 294 -0.80 24.76 -39.94
C LYS A 294 0.01 25.00 -38.69
N ALA A 295 1.06 24.20 -38.50
CA ALA A 295 1.99 24.37 -37.40
C ALA A 295 2.64 25.77 -37.43
N PRO A 296 2.73 26.46 -36.28
CA PRO A 296 3.37 27.77 -36.23
C PRO A 296 4.88 27.66 -36.43
N GLN A 297 5.51 28.74 -36.89
CA GLN A 297 6.96 28.83 -37.04
C GLN A 297 7.63 28.84 -35.66
N VAL A 298 8.65 28.02 -35.46
CA VAL A 298 9.33 27.87 -34.17
C VAL A 298 10.35 28.98 -33.99
N GLU A 299 10.09 29.86 -33.01
CA GLU A 299 11.07 30.86 -32.55
C GLU A 299 12.08 30.23 -31.57
N SER A 300 13.30 30.78 -31.52
CA SER A 300 14.38 30.26 -30.67
C SER A 300 14.10 30.36 -29.16
N ASP A 301 13.12 31.17 -28.75
CA ASP A 301 12.72 31.36 -27.36
C ASP A 301 11.38 30.67 -27.02
N PHE A 302 10.82 29.85 -27.93
CA PHE A 302 9.52 29.19 -27.76
C PHE A 302 9.40 28.44 -26.42
N SER A 303 10.41 27.65 -26.06
CA SER A 303 10.46 26.92 -24.79
C SER A 303 10.39 27.84 -23.56
N ALA A 304 11.07 28.98 -23.60
CA ALA A 304 11.03 29.97 -22.52
C ALA A 304 9.66 30.65 -22.43
N ARG A 305 9.00 30.86 -23.57
CA ARG A 305 7.61 31.35 -23.63
C ARG A 305 6.64 30.31 -23.08
N ALA A 306 6.80 29.03 -23.40
CA ALA A 306 5.95 27.94 -22.89
C ALA A 306 5.98 27.86 -21.35
N VAL A 307 7.18 27.92 -20.75
CA VAL A 307 7.32 27.98 -19.29
C VAL A 307 6.68 29.26 -18.71
N SER A 308 6.78 30.38 -19.41
CA SER A 308 6.17 31.65 -18.99
C SER A 308 4.65 31.59 -19.06
N TYR A 309 4.09 30.94 -20.08
CA TYR A 309 2.66 30.70 -20.27
C TYR A 309 2.10 29.85 -19.13
N ILE A 310 2.72 28.71 -18.82
CA ILE A 310 2.33 27.83 -17.71
C ILE A 310 2.33 28.59 -16.38
N ARG A 311 3.36 29.40 -16.14
CA ARG A 311 3.49 30.16 -14.89
C ARG A 311 2.41 31.23 -14.75
N ALA A 312 2.02 31.87 -15.85
CA ALA A 312 1.02 32.92 -15.89
C ALA A 312 -0.42 32.40 -15.79
N ALA A 313 -0.63 31.11 -16.08
CA ALA A 313 -1.93 30.47 -16.01
C ALA A 313 -2.52 30.49 -14.59
N LYS A 314 -3.86 30.63 -14.51
CA LYS A 314 -4.62 30.51 -13.26
C LYS A 314 -4.49 29.11 -12.68
N ASP A 315 -4.66 28.09 -13.51
CA ASP A 315 -4.36 26.71 -13.19
C ASP A 315 -3.08 26.28 -13.90
N LYS A 316 -1.97 26.26 -13.16
CA LYS A 316 -0.64 25.97 -13.70
C LYS A 316 -0.44 24.49 -14.02
N PHE A 317 -1.12 23.58 -13.32
CA PHE A 317 -1.00 22.15 -13.60
C PHE A 317 -1.81 21.79 -14.85
N ALA A 318 -3.03 22.33 -14.98
CA ALA A 318 -3.81 22.17 -16.21
C ALA A 318 -3.09 22.77 -17.42
N ALA A 319 -2.51 23.98 -17.29
CA ALA A 319 -1.71 24.57 -18.35
C ALA A 319 -0.44 23.74 -18.67
N LEU A 320 0.21 23.15 -17.66
CA LEU A 320 1.33 22.25 -17.88
C LEU A 320 0.91 21.02 -18.70
N THR A 321 -0.19 20.36 -18.33
CA THR A 321 -0.74 19.23 -19.07
C THR A 321 -1.09 19.63 -20.49
N GLN A 322 -1.78 20.75 -20.68
CA GLN A 322 -2.19 21.22 -22.00
C GLN A 322 -0.97 21.53 -22.90
N VAL A 323 0.08 22.17 -22.36
CA VAL A 323 1.33 22.40 -23.09
C VAL A 323 2.02 21.09 -23.45
N ALA A 324 2.03 20.13 -22.53
CA ALA A 324 2.69 18.85 -22.76
C ALA A 324 1.95 18.01 -23.81
N THR A 325 0.64 17.83 -23.64
CA THR A 325 -0.12 16.82 -24.38
C THR A 325 -0.96 17.36 -25.52
N ALA A 326 -1.29 18.66 -25.51
CA ALA A 326 -2.13 19.32 -26.50
C ALA A 326 -1.46 20.59 -27.07
N LEU A 327 -0.13 20.58 -27.22
CA LEU A 327 0.68 21.69 -27.72
C LEU A 327 0.09 22.42 -28.94
N PRO A 328 -0.44 21.74 -29.98
CA PRO A 328 -0.99 22.39 -31.16
C PRO A 328 -2.11 23.42 -30.85
N THR A 329 -2.87 23.18 -29.78
CA THR A 329 -4.03 24.00 -29.37
C THR A 329 -3.63 25.29 -28.66
N VAL A 330 -2.43 25.35 -28.08
CA VAL A 330 -1.95 26.49 -27.29
C VAL A 330 -0.71 27.16 -27.89
N ALA A 331 -0.19 26.64 -29.00
CA ALA A 331 1.06 27.12 -29.59
C ALA A 331 1.03 28.62 -29.95
N SER A 332 -0.10 29.12 -30.46
CA SER A 332 -0.27 30.55 -30.77
C SER A 332 -0.25 31.44 -29.52
N ASP A 333 -0.89 31.00 -28.43
CA ASP A 333 -0.89 31.73 -27.16
C ASP A 333 0.49 31.73 -26.50
N ILE A 334 1.23 30.63 -26.62
CA ILE A 334 2.63 30.54 -26.20
C ILE A 334 3.46 31.55 -26.98
N LEU A 335 3.31 31.63 -28.30
CA LEU A 335 4.04 32.62 -29.11
C LEU A 335 3.68 34.06 -28.74
N ALA A 336 2.42 34.34 -28.37
CA ALA A 336 2.02 35.66 -27.87
C ALA A 336 2.55 35.97 -26.46
N THR A 337 3.04 34.98 -25.72
CA THR A 337 3.52 35.14 -24.35
C THR A 337 4.95 35.69 -24.34
N THR A 338 5.19 36.74 -23.53
CA THR A 338 6.53 37.30 -23.39
C THR A 338 7.46 36.36 -22.63
N ALA A 339 8.61 36.01 -23.22
CA ALA A 339 9.64 35.21 -22.56
C ALA A 339 10.25 35.96 -21.36
N ARG A 340 10.36 35.28 -20.23
CA ARG A 340 11.05 35.85 -19.05
C ARG A 340 12.57 35.91 -19.29
N LYS A 341 13.16 37.09 -19.08
CA LYS A 341 14.62 37.27 -19.02
C LYS A 341 15.19 36.63 -17.74
N GLY A 342 16.29 35.90 -17.85
CA GLY A 342 17.01 35.31 -16.71
C GLY A 342 16.52 33.93 -16.25
N LEU A 343 15.72 33.22 -17.06
CA LEU A 343 15.60 31.77 -16.91
C LEU A 343 16.97 31.13 -17.18
N PRO A 344 17.37 30.09 -16.43
CA PRO A 344 18.53 29.29 -16.80
C PRO A 344 18.38 28.82 -18.24
N THR A 345 19.43 28.93 -19.05
CA THR A 345 19.44 28.44 -20.44
C THR A 345 19.79 26.95 -20.51
N THR A 346 20.41 26.42 -19.46
CA THR A 346 20.72 25.00 -19.29
C THR A 346 20.48 24.59 -17.84
N SER A 347 20.16 23.31 -17.64
CA SER A 347 20.06 22.67 -16.32
C SER A 347 20.90 21.40 -16.35
N SER A 348 21.64 21.14 -15.27
CA SER A 348 22.34 19.87 -15.07
C SER A 348 21.48 18.80 -14.39
N VAL A 349 20.24 19.15 -14.03
CA VAL A 349 19.30 18.22 -13.39
C VAL A 349 18.57 17.42 -14.47
N PRO A 350 18.64 16.09 -14.46
CA PRO A 350 17.90 15.25 -15.41
C PRO A 350 16.39 15.30 -15.13
N GLU A 351 15.60 14.98 -16.15
CA GLU A 351 14.19 14.70 -15.97
C GLU A 351 14.02 13.48 -15.06
N GLN A 352 13.13 13.60 -14.07
CA GLN A 352 12.88 12.54 -13.10
C GLN A 352 11.59 12.80 -12.33
N LEU A 353 10.96 11.71 -11.90
CA LEU A 353 9.83 11.71 -11.00
C LEU A 353 10.22 10.95 -9.73
N LEU A 354 9.97 11.56 -8.57
CA LEU A 354 10.27 11.00 -7.26
C LEU A 354 9.00 10.99 -6.41
N ILE A 355 8.76 9.91 -5.66
CA ILE A 355 7.76 9.86 -4.58
C ILE A 355 8.51 9.61 -3.29
N ASN A 356 8.41 10.54 -2.34
CA ASN A 356 9.19 10.54 -1.08
C ASN A 356 10.71 10.37 -1.28
N GLY A 357 11.22 10.81 -2.44
CA GLY A 357 12.63 10.69 -2.82
C GLY A 357 12.96 9.36 -3.52
N VAL A 358 12.03 8.42 -3.63
CA VAL A 358 12.19 7.18 -4.42
C VAL A 358 11.93 7.50 -5.90
N SER A 359 12.85 7.14 -6.78
CA SER A 359 12.68 7.34 -8.22
C SER A 359 11.59 6.43 -8.78
N VAL A 360 10.72 7.00 -9.60
CA VAL A 360 9.63 6.30 -10.30
C VAL A 360 10.00 6.18 -11.78
N PRO A 361 10.41 4.99 -12.26
CA PRO A 361 10.60 4.74 -13.69
C PRO A 361 9.30 4.95 -14.46
N LEU A 362 9.39 5.37 -15.72
CA LEU A 362 8.20 5.56 -16.57
C LEU A 362 7.43 4.25 -16.78
N ASP A 363 8.13 3.12 -16.90
CA ASP A 363 7.50 1.80 -17.05
C ASP A 363 6.69 1.39 -15.81
N ASN A 364 7.00 1.98 -14.65
CA ASN A 364 6.27 1.76 -13.40
C ASN A 364 5.13 2.77 -13.19
N LEU A 365 4.87 3.69 -14.13
CA LEU A 365 3.74 4.62 -14.08
C LEU A 365 2.42 3.95 -14.51
N THR A 366 2.18 2.73 -14.06
CA THR A 366 0.90 2.04 -14.13
C THR A 366 0.19 2.15 -12.77
N TYR A 367 -1.11 1.83 -12.69
CA TYR A 367 -1.79 1.81 -11.40
C TYR A 367 -1.15 0.85 -10.41
N SER A 368 -0.80 -0.36 -10.84
CA SER A 368 -0.15 -1.38 -10.01
C SER A 368 1.22 -0.91 -9.53
N GLY A 369 2.09 -0.46 -10.45
CA GLY A 369 3.42 0.04 -10.08
C GLY A 369 3.39 1.24 -9.14
N LEU A 370 2.44 2.16 -9.34
CA LEU A 370 2.25 3.30 -8.44
C LEU A 370 1.69 2.86 -7.08
N LEU A 371 0.70 1.98 -7.05
CA LEU A 371 0.11 1.48 -5.81
C LEU A 371 1.11 0.70 -4.97
N ASP A 372 1.92 -0.18 -5.58
CA ASP A 372 2.95 -0.95 -4.90
C ASP A 372 3.96 -0.03 -4.19
N LEU A 373 4.40 1.03 -4.89
CA LEU A 373 5.28 2.04 -4.31
C LEU A 373 4.60 2.82 -3.18
N LEU A 374 3.36 3.27 -3.39
CA LEU A 374 2.62 4.05 -2.40
C LEU A 374 2.29 3.24 -1.14
N ASP A 375 1.96 1.95 -1.27
CA ASP A 375 1.73 1.06 -0.13
C ASP A 375 3.01 0.80 0.64
N SER A 376 4.10 0.52 -0.08
CA SER A 376 5.40 0.30 0.54
C SER A 376 5.82 1.53 1.35
N GLU A 377 5.71 2.72 0.78
CA GLU A 377 6.02 3.97 1.48
C GLU A 377 5.06 4.24 2.64
N ARG A 378 3.76 3.98 2.47
CA ARG A 378 2.76 4.12 3.54
C ARG A 378 3.06 3.18 4.72
N GLN A 379 3.36 1.92 4.45
CA GLN A 379 3.68 0.94 5.47
C GLN A 379 4.95 1.33 6.22
N LEU A 380 5.99 1.78 5.51
CA LEU A 380 7.23 2.26 6.10
C LEU A 380 6.99 3.45 7.05
N ILE A 381 6.16 4.42 6.64
CA ILE A 381 5.77 5.56 7.47
C ILE A 381 5.02 5.09 8.72
N TYR A 382 4.10 4.15 8.54
CA TYR A 382 3.30 3.62 9.64
C TYR A 382 4.16 2.86 10.67
N ASP A 383 5.08 2.02 10.20
CA ASP A 383 6.02 1.29 11.05
C ASP A 383 6.91 2.24 11.85
N VAL A 384 7.38 3.32 11.22
CA VAL A 384 8.18 4.36 11.90
C VAL A 384 7.32 5.08 12.93
N ALA A 385 6.10 5.52 12.59
CA ALA A 385 5.21 6.18 13.53
C ALA A 385 4.84 5.28 14.72
N ALA A 386 4.68 3.98 14.48
CA ALA A 386 4.37 3.00 15.51
C ALA A 386 5.55 2.67 16.44
N SER A 387 6.78 3.10 16.12
CA SER A 387 7.96 2.76 16.92
C SER A 387 7.94 3.37 18.32
N THR A 388 7.35 4.56 18.46
CA THR A 388 7.40 5.34 19.69
C THR A 388 6.12 6.12 19.90
N VAL A 389 5.56 6.05 21.10
CA VAL A 389 4.34 6.77 21.46
C VAL A 389 4.55 8.28 21.32
N GLY A 390 3.65 8.94 20.59
CA GLY A 390 3.70 10.38 20.35
C GLY A 390 4.36 10.78 19.03
N LEU A 391 4.90 9.83 18.25
CA LEU A 391 5.33 10.07 16.87
C LEU A 391 4.14 9.85 15.92
N TYR A 392 3.72 10.90 15.20
CA TYR A 392 2.62 10.82 14.25
C TYR A 392 3.09 10.50 12.83
N ASN A 393 2.17 10.04 11.98
CA ASN A 393 2.47 9.65 10.59
C ASN A 393 3.10 10.81 9.79
N GLU A 394 2.72 12.05 10.05
CA GLU A 394 3.28 13.22 9.36
C GLU A 394 4.75 13.45 9.70
N ASP A 395 5.13 13.23 10.96
CA ASP A 395 6.52 13.38 11.38
C ASP A 395 7.34 12.20 10.86
N ALA A 396 6.83 10.98 10.99
CA ALA A 396 7.42 9.79 10.39
C ALA A 396 7.63 9.93 8.86
N ALA A 397 6.66 10.50 8.13
CA ALA A 397 6.80 10.79 6.69
C ALA A 397 7.96 11.75 6.37
N LYS A 398 8.18 12.76 7.22
CA LYS A 398 9.33 13.66 7.09
C LYS A 398 10.65 12.92 7.39
N ILE A 399 10.68 12.06 8.42
CA ILE A 399 11.86 11.24 8.75
C ILE A 399 12.24 10.36 7.57
N VAL A 400 11.29 9.55 7.09
CA VAL A 400 11.48 8.64 5.95
C VAL A 400 12.02 9.37 4.73
N ARG A 401 11.36 10.47 4.34
CA ARG A 401 11.71 11.22 3.14
C ARG A 401 13.10 11.86 3.24
N ASN A 402 13.44 12.40 4.39
CA ASN A 402 14.68 13.16 4.58
C ASN A 402 15.88 12.26 4.94
N ALA A 403 15.64 10.98 5.28
CA ALA A 403 16.67 9.99 5.56
C ALA A 403 17.36 9.52 4.27
N ALA A 404 18.28 10.33 3.75
CA ALA A 404 19.09 10.02 2.58
C ALA A 404 20.18 8.98 2.91
N LEU A 405 19.80 7.70 2.93
CA LEU A 405 20.74 6.60 3.19
C LEU A 405 21.71 6.43 2.03
N THR A 406 22.98 6.14 2.36
CA THR A 406 23.97 5.72 1.36
C THR A 406 24.30 4.24 1.58
N ILE A 407 23.67 3.36 0.80
CA ILE A 407 23.92 1.91 0.87
C ILE A 407 24.97 1.55 -0.19
N GLU A 408 26.13 1.10 0.27
CA GLU A 408 27.21 0.65 -0.62
C GLU A 408 26.92 -0.77 -1.11
N GLY A 409 27.11 -1.01 -2.41
CA GLY A 409 27.04 -2.36 -2.97
C GLY A 409 28.16 -3.27 -2.41
N PRO A 410 27.96 -4.59 -2.39
CA PRO A 410 28.93 -5.52 -1.82
C PRO A 410 30.25 -5.49 -2.59
N ARG A 411 31.36 -5.35 -1.87
CA ARG A 411 32.72 -5.42 -2.44
C ARG A 411 33.11 -6.86 -2.79
N SER A 412 34.14 -7.04 -3.60
CA SER A 412 34.72 -8.36 -3.83
C SER A 412 35.27 -8.98 -2.55
N SER A 413 36.03 -8.21 -1.76
CA SER A 413 36.58 -8.62 -0.47
C SER A 413 36.79 -7.42 0.46
N ALA A 414 36.79 -7.68 1.77
CA ALA A 414 37.09 -6.69 2.81
C ALA A 414 37.53 -7.38 4.10
N ALA A 415 38.60 -6.88 4.73
CA ALA A 415 39.08 -7.40 6.00
C ALA A 415 38.10 -7.11 7.16
N SER A 416 37.48 -5.92 7.16
CA SER A 416 36.48 -5.54 8.16
C SER A 416 35.12 -6.19 7.88
N LEU A 417 34.55 -6.84 8.89
CA LEU A 417 33.17 -7.35 8.89
C LEU A 417 32.11 -6.24 8.72
N ALA A 418 32.47 -4.99 9.02
CA ALA A 418 31.58 -3.84 8.83
C ALA A 418 31.31 -3.53 7.35
N VAL A 419 32.22 -3.92 6.44
CA VAL A 419 32.08 -3.62 5.01
C VAL A 419 31.45 -4.82 4.30
N PRO A 420 30.30 -4.65 3.61
CA PRO A 420 29.65 -5.76 2.93
C PRO A 420 30.51 -6.30 1.79
N THR A 421 30.53 -7.62 1.65
CA THR A 421 31.20 -8.33 0.54
C THR A 421 30.20 -9.22 -0.20
N LYS A 422 30.57 -9.72 -1.38
CA LYS A 422 29.70 -10.65 -2.13
C LYS A 422 29.35 -11.90 -1.32
N GLU A 423 30.29 -12.38 -0.51
CA GLU A 423 30.11 -13.52 0.40
C GLU A 423 29.36 -13.15 1.69
N ARG A 424 29.36 -11.87 2.07
CA ARG A 424 28.70 -11.34 3.28
C ARG A 424 27.85 -10.12 2.89
N PRO A 425 26.73 -10.31 2.18
CA PRO A 425 25.85 -9.22 1.79
C PRO A 425 25.22 -8.56 3.02
N LEU A 426 24.66 -7.36 2.84
CA LEU A 426 23.93 -6.68 3.91
C LEU A 426 22.69 -7.48 4.29
N LYS A 427 22.49 -7.66 5.59
CA LYS A 427 21.30 -8.27 6.18
C LYS A 427 20.69 -7.29 7.17
N PHE A 428 19.37 -7.14 7.13
CA PHE A 428 18.62 -6.23 7.98
C PHE A 428 17.42 -6.92 8.62
N VAL A 429 17.06 -6.46 9.81
CA VAL A 429 15.86 -6.83 10.57
C VAL A 429 15.06 -5.57 10.83
N ASN A 430 13.74 -5.63 10.60
CA ASN A 430 12.82 -4.56 11.00
C ASN A 430 12.61 -4.68 12.52
N LEU A 431 13.26 -3.82 13.30
CA LEU A 431 13.19 -3.89 14.77
C LEU A 431 11.78 -3.63 15.30
N ALA A 432 10.98 -2.80 14.63
CA ALA A 432 9.60 -2.54 15.05
C ALA A 432 8.73 -3.81 14.94
N SER A 433 8.89 -4.56 13.84
CA SER A 433 8.22 -5.85 13.66
C SER A 433 8.73 -6.91 14.66
N ALA A 434 10.05 -7.05 14.80
CA ALA A 434 10.66 -8.03 15.69
C ALA A 434 10.26 -7.81 17.16
N MET A 435 10.18 -6.55 17.62
CA MET A 435 9.80 -6.16 18.98
C MET A 435 8.28 -6.07 19.20
N SER A 436 7.47 -6.20 18.15
CA SER A 436 6.03 -5.96 18.21
C SER A 436 5.34 -6.88 19.24
N LYS A 437 4.57 -6.29 20.16
CA LYS A 437 3.83 -7.03 21.21
C LYS A 437 4.71 -7.85 22.18
N LEU A 438 6.03 -7.66 22.20
CA LEU A 438 6.88 -8.22 23.25
C LEU A 438 6.66 -7.46 24.57
N ALA A 439 7.07 -8.05 25.69
CA ALA A 439 6.97 -7.43 27.00
C ALA A 439 7.71 -6.07 27.04
N THR A 440 7.13 -5.07 27.70
CA THR A 440 7.71 -3.72 27.77
C THR A 440 9.10 -3.73 28.41
N ALA A 441 9.31 -4.57 29.44
CA ALA A 441 10.62 -4.76 30.05
C ALA A 441 11.68 -5.17 29.01
N PHE A 442 11.39 -6.17 28.17
CA PHE A 442 12.28 -6.57 27.07
C PHE A 442 12.47 -5.48 26.02
N ALA A 443 11.42 -4.77 25.63
CA ALA A 443 11.50 -3.79 24.54
C ALA A 443 12.13 -2.44 24.94
N LYS A 444 12.08 -2.07 26.23
CA LYS A 444 12.45 -0.73 26.71
C LYS A 444 13.48 -0.69 27.82
N ASN A 445 13.54 -1.72 28.67
CA ASN A 445 14.41 -1.73 29.86
C ASN A 445 15.64 -2.64 29.69
N SER A 446 15.80 -3.31 28.55
CA SER A 446 16.90 -4.26 28.31
C SER A 446 18.20 -3.63 27.80
N TYR A 447 18.47 -2.36 28.12
CA TYR A 447 19.59 -1.61 27.56
C TYR A 447 20.48 -1.03 28.65
N ILE A 448 21.79 -1.08 28.41
CA ILE A 448 22.81 -0.34 29.15
C ILE A 448 23.37 0.73 28.24
N GLU A 449 23.39 1.96 28.74
CA GLU A 449 23.90 3.12 28.01
C GLU A 449 25.43 3.17 28.07
N GLY A 450 26.05 3.71 27.02
CA GLY A 450 27.47 4.00 27.01
C GLY A 450 27.82 5.13 27.97
N VAL A 451 29.07 5.14 28.46
CA VAL A 451 29.52 6.07 29.50
C VAL A 451 30.39 7.18 28.89
N ILE A 452 30.31 8.39 29.45
CA ILE A 452 31.26 9.49 29.25
C ILE A 452 32.06 9.68 30.54
N GLU A 453 33.39 9.76 30.45
CA GLU A 453 34.18 10.29 31.55
C GLU A 453 33.93 11.81 31.68
N ASN A 454 33.34 12.23 32.81
CA ASN A 454 33.20 13.63 33.28
C ASN A 454 31.92 14.43 32.91
N GLU A 455 30.78 13.81 32.59
CA GLU A 455 29.51 14.56 32.44
C GLU A 455 28.49 14.18 33.53
N THR A 456 27.74 15.18 34.00
CA THR A 456 26.60 15.01 34.92
C THR A 456 25.38 14.49 34.13
N GLU A 457 24.64 13.53 34.68
CA GLU A 457 23.46 12.85 34.08
C GLU A 457 22.45 13.78 33.36
N GLU A 458 22.38 15.05 33.76
CA GLU A 458 21.45 16.05 33.24
C GLU A 458 21.74 16.49 31.78
N ASN A 459 22.90 16.15 31.19
CA ASN A 459 23.28 16.54 29.82
C ASN A 459 23.61 15.37 28.86
N ASP A 460 23.35 14.11 29.25
CA ASP A 460 23.75 12.97 28.44
C ASP A 460 23.01 12.93 27.08
N PRO A 461 23.74 12.80 25.95
CA PRO A 461 23.11 12.70 24.63
C PRO A 461 22.29 11.40 24.50
N PRO A 462 21.25 11.38 23.63
CA PRO A 462 20.55 10.14 23.31
C PRO A 462 21.47 9.17 22.57
N ALA A 463 21.36 7.87 22.86
CA ALA A 463 22.02 6.84 22.08
C ALA A 463 21.55 6.88 20.62
N LYS A 464 22.48 7.11 19.70
CA LYS A 464 22.25 7.09 18.25
C LYS A 464 22.28 5.66 17.71
N ALA A 465 23.09 4.80 18.32
CA ALA A 465 23.26 3.42 17.93
C ALA A 465 22.80 2.47 19.05
N THR A 466 21.87 1.59 18.73
CA THR A 466 21.40 0.49 19.57
C THR A 466 22.02 -0.80 19.07
N VAL A 467 22.74 -1.50 19.95
CA VAL A 467 23.42 -2.76 19.66
C VAL A 467 22.71 -3.89 20.41
N HIS A 468 22.20 -4.88 19.71
CA HIS A 468 21.78 -6.15 20.33
C HIS A 468 22.86 -7.21 20.07
N VAL A 469 23.38 -7.79 21.13
CA VAL A 469 24.27 -8.94 21.08
C VAL A 469 23.41 -10.19 21.26
N VAL A 470 23.25 -10.95 20.17
CA VAL A 470 22.49 -12.19 20.15
C VAL A 470 23.49 -13.33 20.28
N THR A 471 23.45 -14.08 21.38
CA THR A 471 24.38 -15.19 21.61
C THR A 471 23.91 -16.05 22.78
N ASP A 472 24.49 -17.24 22.94
CA ASP A 472 24.38 -17.97 24.18
C ASP A 472 25.20 -17.26 25.28
N LEU A 473 24.51 -16.42 26.07
CA LEU A 473 25.08 -15.69 27.21
C LEU A 473 25.75 -16.57 28.28
N ASN A 474 25.48 -17.88 28.30
CA ASN A 474 26.09 -18.83 29.24
C ASN A 474 27.32 -19.53 28.66
N SER A 475 27.55 -19.44 27.35
CA SER A 475 28.76 -19.96 26.72
C SER A 475 29.96 -19.04 26.95
N GLU A 476 31.17 -19.60 26.93
CA GLU A 476 32.41 -18.81 27.02
C GLU A 476 32.53 -17.79 25.87
N LYS A 477 32.23 -18.23 24.64
CA LYS A 477 32.22 -17.38 23.44
C LYS A 477 31.22 -16.23 23.58
N GLY A 478 30.02 -16.49 24.10
CA GLY A 478 29.00 -15.46 24.32
C GLY A 478 29.39 -14.47 25.40
N ARG A 479 29.92 -14.93 26.55
CA ARG A 479 30.45 -14.04 27.59
C ARG A 479 31.58 -13.15 27.08
N GLN A 480 32.47 -13.68 26.24
CA GLN A 480 33.54 -12.90 25.62
C GLN A 480 32.99 -11.84 24.64
N LEU A 481 31.98 -12.18 23.84
CA LEU A 481 31.31 -11.22 22.96
C LEU A 481 30.62 -10.08 23.74
N VAL A 482 29.94 -10.41 24.84
CA VAL A 482 29.34 -9.44 25.77
C VAL A 482 30.40 -8.53 26.37
N ARG A 483 31.51 -9.09 26.88
CA ARG A 483 32.64 -8.32 27.41
C ARG A 483 33.18 -7.33 26.37
N ASN A 484 33.35 -7.75 25.13
CA ASN A 484 33.83 -6.89 24.05
C ASN A 484 32.82 -5.77 23.70
N ALA A 485 31.52 -6.06 23.74
CA ALA A 485 30.48 -5.06 23.52
C ALA A 485 30.42 -4.01 24.63
N LEU A 486 30.55 -4.45 25.89
CA LEU A 486 30.57 -3.56 27.07
C LEU A 486 31.79 -2.64 27.06
N LYS A 487 33.00 -3.17 26.79
CA LYS A 487 34.22 -2.36 26.62
C LYS A 487 34.10 -1.34 25.50
N PHE A 488 33.37 -1.66 24.44
CA PHE A 488 33.05 -0.71 23.38
C PHE A 488 32.12 0.41 23.89
N ALA A 489 31.10 0.08 24.69
CA ALA A 489 30.17 1.04 25.27
C ALA A 489 30.82 1.96 26.33
N GLU A 490 31.80 1.47 27.09
CA GLU A 490 32.61 2.30 28.02
C GLU A 490 33.33 3.46 27.32
N ASN A 491 33.65 3.29 26.03
CA ASN A 491 34.40 4.27 25.25
C ASN A 491 33.52 5.00 24.21
N THR A 492 32.20 4.77 24.23
CA THR A 492 31.28 5.30 23.22
C THR A 492 29.97 5.74 23.86
N ALA A 493 29.82 7.02 24.14
CA ALA A 493 28.64 7.57 24.80
C ALA A 493 27.33 7.41 24.04
N GLU A 494 27.37 7.56 22.72
CA GLU A 494 26.16 7.62 21.88
C GLU A 494 25.67 6.22 21.48
N VAL A 495 26.01 5.18 22.24
CA VAL A 495 25.50 3.82 22.05
C VAL A 495 24.76 3.32 23.27
N ARG A 496 23.86 2.36 23.03
CA ARG A 496 23.31 1.50 24.08
C ARG A 496 23.38 0.04 23.65
N VAL A 497 23.61 -0.86 24.59
CA VAL A 497 23.82 -2.29 24.34
C VAL A 497 22.75 -3.10 25.06
N SER A 498 22.23 -4.11 24.38
CA SER A 498 21.26 -5.09 24.88
C SER A 498 21.77 -6.50 24.62
N PHE A 499 21.43 -7.44 25.51
CA PHE A 499 21.85 -8.83 25.43
C PHE A 499 20.64 -9.73 25.23
N VAL A 500 20.69 -10.57 24.18
CA VAL A 500 19.62 -11.50 23.83
C VAL A 500 20.17 -12.92 23.94
N HIS A 501 19.65 -13.67 24.91
CA HIS A 501 20.03 -15.06 25.13
C HIS A 501 19.47 -15.96 24.02
N ASN A 502 20.37 -16.59 23.25
CA ASN A 502 20.05 -17.49 22.15
C ASN A 502 20.81 -18.84 22.27
N PRO A 503 20.47 -19.68 23.25
CA PRO A 503 21.15 -20.96 23.48
C PRO A 503 20.85 -21.96 22.36
N GLY A 504 21.81 -22.84 22.08
CA GLY A 504 21.61 -24.01 21.21
C GLY A 504 20.97 -25.18 21.96
N PRO A 505 20.65 -26.28 21.25
CA PRO A 505 20.07 -27.48 21.88
C PRO A 505 21.01 -28.15 22.89
N ASP A 506 22.33 -28.00 22.71
CA ASP A 506 23.37 -28.58 23.56
C ASP A 506 23.94 -27.57 24.58
N ALA A 507 23.26 -26.44 24.81
CA ALA A 507 23.71 -25.42 25.75
C ALA A 507 23.66 -25.92 27.21
N GLU A 508 24.60 -25.44 28.02
CA GLU A 508 24.60 -25.74 29.46
C GLU A 508 23.38 -25.11 30.15
N ASP A 509 22.82 -25.85 31.12
CA ASP A 509 21.69 -25.37 31.91
C ASP A 509 22.09 -24.10 32.70
N PRO A 510 21.29 -23.02 32.63
CA PRO A 510 21.53 -21.82 33.41
C PRO A 510 21.49 -22.11 34.93
N HIS A 511 22.32 -21.39 35.68
CA HIS A 511 22.37 -21.46 37.14
C HIS A 511 22.25 -20.07 37.79
N ALA A 512 22.26 -20.03 39.12
CA ALA A 512 22.05 -18.79 39.90
C ALA A 512 23.02 -17.65 39.57
N PHE A 513 24.25 -17.95 39.14
CA PHE A 513 25.27 -16.97 38.73
C PHE A 513 25.42 -16.80 37.21
N SER A 514 24.50 -17.34 36.40
CA SER A 514 24.59 -17.23 34.94
C SER A 514 24.29 -15.80 34.48
N LEU A 515 25.01 -15.32 33.46
CA LEU A 515 24.77 -14.00 32.88
C LEU A 515 23.34 -13.88 32.33
N SER A 516 22.83 -14.93 31.68
CA SER A 516 21.45 -14.97 31.18
C SER A 516 20.41 -14.76 32.27
N THR A 517 20.66 -15.28 33.47
CA THR A 517 19.79 -15.14 34.66
C THR A 517 19.88 -13.74 35.24
N LEU A 518 21.09 -13.19 35.39
CA LEU A 518 21.32 -11.83 35.87
C LEU A 518 20.59 -10.81 34.97
N VAL A 519 20.83 -10.87 33.65
CA VAL A 519 20.20 -9.95 32.68
C VAL A 519 18.68 -10.03 32.79
N ALA A 520 18.12 -11.24 32.76
CA ALA A 520 16.67 -11.40 32.82
C ALA A 520 16.07 -10.84 34.11
N ALA A 521 16.68 -11.16 35.26
CA ALA A 521 16.15 -10.73 36.55
C ALA A 521 16.25 -9.22 36.76
N MET A 522 17.34 -8.58 36.30
CA MET A 522 17.49 -7.12 36.35
C MET A 522 16.58 -6.38 35.38
N VAL A 523 16.32 -6.94 34.20
CA VAL A 523 15.41 -6.31 33.22
C VAL A 523 13.98 -6.34 33.74
N GLU A 524 13.57 -7.43 34.38
CA GLU A 524 12.24 -7.59 34.97
C GLU A 524 12.06 -6.78 36.27
N SER A 525 13.14 -6.50 37.01
CA SER A 525 13.11 -5.55 38.14
C SER A 525 13.26 -4.08 37.74
N GLU A 526 13.43 -3.80 36.44
CA GLU A 526 13.69 -2.47 35.87
C GLU A 526 15.04 -1.83 36.30
N ASP A 527 15.92 -2.58 36.96
CA ASP A 527 17.22 -2.10 37.44
C ASP A 527 18.33 -2.17 36.37
N PHE A 528 18.12 -2.91 35.28
CA PHE A 528 19.14 -3.12 34.25
C PHE A 528 19.68 -1.82 33.60
N PRO A 529 18.86 -0.79 33.32
CA PRO A 529 19.35 0.48 32.78
C PRO A 529 20.25 1.29 33.73
N GLU A 530 20.24 0.98 35.03
CA GLU A 530 21.04 1.66 36.05
C GLU A 530 22.44 1.04 36.19
N ALA A 531 22.70 -0.11 35.55
CA ALA A 531 24.00 -0.76 35.59
C ALA A 531 25.01 -0.10 34.66
N PHE A 532 26.24 0.04 35.12
CA PHE A 532 27.37 0.49 34.31
C PHE A 532 28.01 -0.69 33.57
N PRO A 533 28.56 -0.47 32.36
CA PRO A 533 29.24 -1.53 31.63
C PRO A 533 30.36 -2.23 32.42
N SER A 534 31.12 -1.48 33.22
CA SER A 534 32.24 -1.98 34.03
C SER A 534 31.79 -2.93 35.14
N GLU A 535 30.58 -2.77 35.67
CA GLU A 535 30.02 -3.64 36.71
C GLU A 535 29.74 -5.03 36.15
N ILE A 536 29.15 -5.10 34.95
CA ILE A 536 28.90 -6.39 34.28
C ILE A 536 30.21 -7.05 33.85
N VAL A 537 31.19 -6.29 33.36
CA VAL A 537 32.52 -6.84 33.07
C VAL A 537 33.13 -7.44 34.34
N THR A 538 33.06 -6.74 35.46
CA THR A 538 33.57 -7.24 36.75
C THR A 538 32.82 -8.48 37.22
N PHE A 539 31.50 -8.53 37.03
CA PHE A 539 30.69 -9.72 37.31
C PHE A 539 31.16 -10.94 36.51
N LEU A 540 31.44 -10.76 35.22
CA LEU A 540 31.94 -11.83 34.35
C LEU A 540 33.33 -12.34 34.76
N ASP A 541 34.17 -11.44 35.29
CA ASP A 541 35.53 -11.78 35.72
C ASP A 541 35.57 -12.61 37.01
N PHE A 542 34.50 -12.59 37.82
CA PHE A 542 34.39 -13.51 38.96
C PHE A 542 34.28 -14.98 38.53
N ASN A 543 33.75 -15.24 37.33
CA ASN A 543 33.48 -16.59 36.82
C ASN A 543 32.77 -17.48 37.86
N ALA A 544 31.78 -16.89 38.55
CA ALA A 544 31.10 -17.51 39.68
C ALA A 544 30.18 -18.65 39.23
N SER A 545 30.11 -19.69 40.05
CA SER A 545 29.19 -20.82 39.88
C SER A 545 28.67 -21.27 41.24
N PRO A 546 27.58 -22.05 41.32
CA PRO A 546 27.11 -22.61 42.59
C PRO A 546 28.19 -23.37 43.37
N ALA A 547 29.13 -24.02 42.66
CA ALA A 547 30.26 -24.73 43.28
C ALA A 547 31.42 -23.80 43.68
N HIS A 548 31.54 -22.64 43.03
CA HIS A 548 32.60 -21.65 43.24
C HIS A 548 31.99 -20.25 43.33
N PRO A 549 31.35 -19.90 44.46
CA PRO A 549 30.82 -18.56 44.66
C PRO A 549 31.98 -17.54 44.73
N PRO A 550 31.74 -16.26 44.42
CA PRO A 550 32.80 -15.27 44.41
C PRO A 550 33.40 -15.08 45.81
N LYS A 551 34.73 -15.22 45.94
CA LYS A 551 35.45 -15.00 47.21
C LYS A 551 35.63 -13.49 47.43
N ARG A 552 35.03 -12.91 48.49
CA ARG A 552 34.95 -11.44 48.68
C ARG A 552 36.10 -10.81 49.49
N SER A 553 36.50 -9.63 49.00
CA SER A 553 36.63 -8.36 49.74
C SER A 553 35.89 -7.31 48.91
N LEU A 554 34.63 -6.96 49.26
CA LEU A 554 33.77 -6.03 48.52
C LEU A 554 34.11 -4.55 48.77
N ASN A 555 35.32 -4.14 48.46
CA ASN A 555 35.69 -2.76 48.68
C ASN A 555 35.84 -2.14 47.28
N ASP A 556 34.71 -1.67 46.74
CA ASP A 556 34.55 -0.27 46.26
C ASP A 556 33.33 -0.11 45.32
N ILE A 557 33.01 -1.07 44.44
CA ILE A 557 31.88 -0.95 43.46
C ILE A 557 30.56 -1.64 43.86
N TRP A 558 30.61 -2.63 44.76
CA TRP A 558 29.46 -3.47 45.14
C TRP A 558 28.83 -3.00 46.46
N THR A 559 28.29 -1.78 46.45
CA THR A 559 27.62 -1.18 47.61
C THR A 559 26.20 -1.74 47.78
N LYS A 560 25.54 -1.43 48.90
CA LYS A 560 24.12 -1.80 49.10
C LYS A 560 23.16 -1.11 48.11
N GLU A 561 23.61 -0.03 47.48
CA GLU A 561 22.84 0.77 46.52
C GLU A 561 22.93 0.19 45.11
N ASN A 562 23.97 -0.60 44.82
CA ASN A 562 24.12 -1.26 43.53
C ASN A 562 23.13 -2.45 43.40
N PRO A 563 22.24 -2.44 42.38
CA PRO A 563 21.21 -3.47 42.22
C PRO A 563 21.76 -4.86 41.91
N MET A 564 23.01 -4.97 41.44
CA MET A 564 23.68 -6.24 41.18
C MET A 564 24.28 -6.88 42.44
N THR A 565 24.49 -6.11 43.52
CA THR A 565 25.16 -6.60 44.74
C THR A 565 24.53 -7.86 45.33
N PRO A 566 23.18 -8.02 45.41
CA PRO A 566 22.55 -9.25 45.88
C PRO A 566 22.87 -10.46 44.99
N PHE A 567 22.86 -10.28 43.66
CA PHE A 567 23.21 -11.34 42.70
C PHE A 567 24.69 -11.73 42.82
N VAL A 568 25.57 -10.75 42.96
CA VAL A 568 27.01 -11.00 43.17
C VAL A 568 27.23 -11.75 44.48
N ASP A 569 26.51 -11.42 45.55
CA ASP A 569 26.70 -12.06 46.87
C ASP A 569 26.19 -13.50 46.91
N GLN A 570 24.94 -13.70 46.48
CA GLN A 570 24.14 -14.88 46.80
C GLN A 570 23.67 -15.65 45.56
N GLY A 571 23.87 -15.08 44.37
CA GLY A 571 23.26 -15.59 43.14
C GLY A 571 21.76 -15.29 43.07
N ALA A 572 21.14 -15.62 41.95
CA ALA A 572 19.69 -15.48 41.77
C ALA A 572 18.90 -16.44 42.68
N THR A 573 17.82 -15.94 43.25
CA THR A 573 16.83 -16.72 43.99
C THR A 573 16.01 -17.63 43.07
N GLU A 574 15.33 -18.64 43.63
CA GLU A 574 14.42 -19.52 42.87
C GLU A 574 13.33 -18.74 42.13
N ALA A 575 12.79 -17.67 42.73
CA ALA A 575 11.81 -16.81 42.10
C ALA A 575 12.40 -16.07 40.88
N GLN A 576 13.63 -15.57 40.98
CA GLN A 576 14.33 -14.91 39.89
C GLN A 576 14.70 -15.87 38.76
N LEU A 577 15.01 -17.14 39.07
CA LEU A 577 15.22 -18.18 38.07
C LEU A 577 13.92 -18.46 37.27
N ALA A 578 12.78 -18.57 37.95
CA ALA A 578 11.48 -18.75 37.28
C ALA A 578 11.12 -17.54 36.38
N VAL A 579 11.43 -16.32 36.83
CA VAL A 579 11.27 -15.10 36.03
C VAL A 579 12.19 -15.12 34.81
N ALA A 580 13.44 -15.57 34.98
CA ALA A 580 14.40 -15.66 33.88
C ALA A 580 13.94 -16.64 32.78
N GLU A 581 13.36 -17.78 33.14
CA GLU A 581 12.76 -18.72 32.17
C GLU A 581 11.65 -18.08 31.32
N ALA A 582 10.81 -17.24 31.93
CA ALA A 582 9.77 -16.52 31.21
C ALA A 582 10.38 -15.48 30.25
N TYR A 583 11.39 -14.73 30.71
CA TYR A 583 12.11 -13.76 29.90
C TYR A 583 12.81 -14.40 28.69
N TRP A 584 13.45 -15.57 28.85
CA TRP A 584 14.12 -16.25 27.74
C TRP A 584 13.14 -16.73 26.66
N LYS A 585 11.88 -17.02 27.00
CA LYS A 585 10.84 -17.30 25.99
C LYS A 585 10.53 -16.07 25.14
N VAL A 586 10.54 -14.88 25.74
CA VAL A 586 10.42 -13.60 25.02
C VAL A 586 11.64 -13.37 24.12
N ALA A 587 12.85 -13.60 24.64
CA ALA A 587 14.09 -13.51 23.86
C ALA A 587 14.11 -14.48 22.67
N ARG A 588 13.64 -15.73 22.85
CA ARG A 588 13.48 -16.71 21.77
C ARG A 588 12.50 -16.23 20.71
N THR A 589 11.35 -15.69 21.12
CA THR A 589 10.36 -15.10 20.20
C THR A 589 10.97 -13.96 19.38
N PHE A 590 11.81 -13.12 19.99
CA PHE A 590 12.56 -12.10 19.26
C PHE A 590 13.54 -12.72 18.26
N CYS A 591 14.33 -13.72 18.66
CA CYS A 591 15.28 -14.40 17.77
C CYS A 591 14.59 -15.00 16.54
N GLU A 592 13.48 -15.72 16.74
CA GLU A 592 12.68 -16.31 15.67
C GLU A 592 12.20 -15.24 14.67
N ARG A 593 11.65 -14.12 15.18
CA ARG A 593 11.15 -13.02 14.34
C ARG A 593 12.27 -12.24 13.64
N ALA A 594 13.45 -12.18 14.25
CA ALA A 594 14.63 -11.57 13.67
C ALA A 594 15.37 -12.51 12.69
N GLY A 595 14.93 -13.76 12.55
CA GLY A 595 15.52 -14.74 11.64
C GLY A 595 16.81 -15.39 12.14
N PHE A 596 16.99 -15.47 13.46
CA PHE A 596 18.14 -16.14 14.09
C PHE A 596 17.79 -17.58 14.48
N GLU A 597 18.60 -18.52 14.03
CA GLU A 597 18.53 -19.92 14.46
C GLU A 597 19.07 -20.09 15.90
N PRO A 598 18.57 -21.07 16.67
CA PRO A 598 19.08 -21.37 18.01
C PRO A 598 20.60 -21.62 18.03
N GLY A 599 21.30 -21.03 19.01
CA GLY A 599 22.75 -21.17 19.18
C GLY A 599 23.62 -20.26 18.32
N VAL A 600 23.05 -19.55 17.34
CA VAL A 600 23.80 -18.59 16.51
C VAL A 600 24.20 -17.37 17.34
N SER A 601 25.44 -16.91 17.12
CA SER A 601 25.92 -15.62 17.62
C SER A 601 25.89 -14.56 16.51
N ALA A 602 25.37 -13.39 16.82
CA ALA A 602 25.27 -12.25 15.91
C ALA A 602 25.31 -10.90 16.65
N VAL A 603 25.68 -9.85 15.92
CA VAL A 603 25.57 -8.46 16.39
C VAL A 603 24.58 -7.73 15.50
N LEU A 604 23.60 -7.06 16.13
CA LEU A 604 22.57 -6.29 15.46
C LEU A 604 22.72 -4.80 15.81
N MET A 605 23.09 -3.95 14.86
CA MET A 605 23.23 -2.50 15.08
C MET A 605 22.17 -1.72 14.31
N ASN A 606 21.24 -1.09 15.03
CA ASN A 606 20.06 -0.43 14.45
C ASN A 606 19.37 -1.29 13.36
N GLY A 607 19.26 -2.59 13.59
CA GLY A 607 18.66 -3.54 12.65
C GLY A 607 19.61 -4.17 11.62
N ARG A 608 20.86 -3.72 11.45
CA ARG A 608 21.83 -4.41 10.57
C ARG A 608 22.44 -5.61 11.28
N VAL A 609 22.35 -6.78 10.66
CA VAL A 609 22.86 -8.06 11.19
C VAL A 609 24.30 -8.30 10.72
N ILE A 610 25.15 -8.71 11.66
CA ILE A 610 26.48 -9.28 11.41
C ILE A 610 26.52 -10.67 12.06
N ASP A 611 26.52 -11.73 11.24
CA ASP A 611 26.60 -13.11 11.71
C ASP A 611 28.02 -13.47 12.16
N LEU A 612 28.15 -14.20 13.28
CA LEU A 612 29.43 -14.55 13.91
C LEU A 612 29.59 -16.07 14.12
N PRO A 613 29.64 -16.88 13.03
CA PRO A 613 29.72 -18.34 13.14
C PRO A 613 31.00 -18.81 13.86
N GLU A 614 32.18 -18.30 13.49
CA GLU A 614 33.46 -18.75 14.06
C GLU A 614 34.43 -17.63 14.46
N HIS A 615 34.11 -16.37 14.16
CA HIS A 615 35.03 -15.25 14.40
C HIS A 615 34.79 -14.59 15.76
N GLU A 616 35.88 -14.29 16.47
CA GLU A 616 35.83 -13.36 17.59
C GLU A 616 35.53 -11.94 17.06
N PHE A 617 34.53 -11.28 17.63
CA PHE A 617 34.21 -9.90 17.32
C PHE A 617 34.82 -9.00 18.41
N ALA A 618 36.01 -8.47 18.11
CA ALA A 618 36.78 -7.67 19.04
C ALA A 618 36.19 -6.26 19.23
N VAL A 619 36.62 -5.55 20.28
CA VAL A 619 36.22 -4.16 20.56
C VAL A 619 36.43 -3.24 19.34
N GLY A 620 37.57 -3.37 18.65
CA GLY A 620 37.85 -2.61 17.43
C GLY A 620 36.89 -2.91 16.27
N SER A 621 36.30 -4.11 16.22
CA SER A 621 35.29 -4.47 15.23
C SER A 621 33.95 -3.78 15.51
N PHE A 622 33.55 -3.64 16.79
CA PHE A 622 32.40 -2.81 17.18
C PHE A 622 32.61 -1.35 16.78
N SER A 623 33.78 -0.78 17.07
CA SER A 623 34.09 0.61 16.69
C SER A 623 34.06 0.81 15.17
N ALA A 624 34.61 -0.14 14.40
CA ALA A 624 34.58 -0.09 12.94
C ALA A 624 33.15 -0.20 12.38
N LEU A 625 32.32 -1.08 12.95
CA LEU A 625 30.91 -1.22 12.57
C LEU A 625 30.13 0.05 12.89
N HIS A 626 30.31 0.60 14.09
CA HIS A 626 29.65 1.83 14.53
C HIS A 626 29.99 3.00 13.60
N GLN A 627 31.28 3.25 13.33
CA GLN A 627 31.69 4.34 12.44
C GLN A 627 31.16 4.16 11.01
N TYR A 628 31.12 2.92 10.51
CA TYR A 628 30.60 2.61 9.19
C TYR A 628 29.08 2.90 9.12
N GLU A 629 28.31 2.35 10.05
CA GLU A 629 26.85 2.52 10.11
C GLU A 629 26.46 3.98 10.39
N LEU A 630 27.19 4.66 11.28
CA LEU A 630 26.95 6.06 11.59
C LEU A 630 27.08 6.93 10.35
N ARG A 631 28.16 6.75 9.57
CA ARG A 631 28.40 7.54 8.36
C ARG A 631 27.40 7.26 7.25
N ARG A 632 26.99 6.00 7.08
CA ARG A 632 26.23 5.55 5.90
C ARG A 632 24.72 5.59 6.10
N ARG A 633 24.23 5.33 7.33
CA ARG A 633 22.82 5.05 7.60
C ARG A 633 22.26 5.76 8.82
N ILE A 634 22.91 5.67 9.98
CA ILE A 634 22.34 6.15 11.24
C ILE A 634 22.31 7.68 11.29
N LYS A 635 23.40 8.36 10.91
CA LYS A 635 23.46 9.84 10.99
C LYS A 635 22.40 10.54 10.14
N PRO A 636 22.17 10.18 8.86
CA PRO A 636 21.09 10.78 8.07
C PRO A 636 19.69 10.63 8.71
N VAL A 637 19.43 9.49 9.36
CA VAL A 637 18.16 9.24 10.06
C VAL A 637 18.07 10.08 11.32
N VAL A 638 19.13 10.15 12.12
CA VAL A 638 19.21 10.97 13.32
C VAL A 638 18.96 12.44 12.98
N GLU A 639 19.61 12.98 11.96
CA GLU A 639 19.42 14.37 11.52
C GLU A 639 17.98 14.62 11.03
N ALA A 640 17.41 13.69 10.26
CA ALA A 640 16.04 13.78 9.78
C ALA A 640 15.01 13.73 10.93
N ALA A 641 15.25 12.90 11.94
CA ALA A 641 14.37 12.69 13.09
C ALA A 641 14.43 13.86 14.09
N THR A 642 15.63 14.28 14.48
CA THR A 642 15.81 15.40 15.42
C THR A 642 15.19 16.70 14.90
N ALA A 643 15.17 16.91 13.57
CA ALA A 643 14.56 18.09 12.96
C ALA A 643 13.02 18.16 13.07
N VAL A 644 12.36 17.05 13.40
CA VAL A 644 10.88 16.95 13.38
C VAL A 644 10.28 16.38 14.67
N PHE A 645 11.10 16.09 15.69
CA PHE A 645 10.59 15.51 16.93
C PHE A 645 9.58 16.43 17.62
N PRO A 646 8.41 15.89 18.01
CA PRO A 646 7.51 16.53 18.95
C PRO A 646 8.19 16.75 20.31
N ASP A 647 7.73 17.75 21.07
CA ASP A 647 8.32 18.14 22.36
C ASP A 647 8.51 16.94 23.31
N LYS A 648 7.50 16.07 23.43
CA LYS A 648 7.54 14.87 24.29
C LYS A 648 8.68 13.91 23.95
N ILE A 649 9.02 13.77 22.67
CA ILE A 649 10.13 12.90 22.23
C ILE A 649 11.45 13.63 22.43
N ARG A 650 11.49 14.93 22.11
CA ARG A 650 12.69 15.76 22.26
C ARG A 650 13.18 15.87 23.71
N GLU A 651 12.28 15.79 24.68
CA GLU A 651 12.61 15.84 26.12
C GLU A 651 13.01 14.46 26.71
N ASN A 652 12.80 13.36 25.98
CA ASN A 652 13.07 12.01 26.48
C ASN A 652 14.13 11.29 25.62
N ARG A 653 15.37 11.23 26.11
CA ARG A 653 16.50 10.61 25.37
C ARG A 653 16.27 9.13 25.01
N LYS A 654 15.59 8.35 25.87
CA LYS A 654 15.24 6.94 25.60
C LYS A 654 14.28 6.83 24.42
N SER A 655 13.28 7.72 24.36
CA SER A 655 12.32 7.80 23.24
C SER A 655 13.01 8.19 21.92
N GLN A 656 14.00 9.10 21.96
CA GLN A 656 14.80 9.43 20.78
C GLN A 656 15.59 8.23 20.27
N ALA A 657 16.26 7.50 21.17
CA ALA A 657 17.01 6.29 20.84
C ALA A 657 16.12 5.18 20.25
N GLU A 658 14.89 5.01 20.75
CA GLU A 658 13.87 4.12 20.15
C GLU A 658 13.58 4.50 18.69
N VAL A 659 13.31 5.78 18.41
CA VAL A 659 13.04 6.23 17.03
C VAL A 659 14.26 6.06 16.14
N PHE A 660 15.47 6.41 16.60
CA PHE A 660 16.69 6.28 15.81
C PHE A 660 16.95 4.82 15.41
N ALA A 661 16.82 3.89 16.35
CA ALA A 661 17.01 2.47 16.10
C ALA A 661 15.94 1.92 15.15
N ALA A 662 14.66 2.18 15.45
CA ALA A 662 13.55 1.70 14.65
C ALA A 662 13.57 2.27 13.23
N ALA A 663 13.63 3.59 13.06
CA ALA A 663 13.63 4.23 11.74
C ALA A 663 14.84 3.81 10.90
N SER A 664 16.04 3.74 11.50
CA SER A 664 17.22 3.24 10.79
C SER A 664 17.02 1.80 10.30
N SER A 665 16.43 0.94 11.15
CA SER A 665 16.17 -0.46 10.82
C SER A 665 15.13 -0.62 9.70
N ILE A 666 14.00 0.09 9.81
CA ILE A 666 12.86 0.03 8.89
C ILE A 666 13.30 0.52 7.49
N ILE A 667 13.93 1.70 7.43
CA ILE A 667 14.42 2.27 6.17
C ILE A 667 15.56 1.42 5.59
N GLY A 668 16.38 0.81 6.46
CA GLY A 668 17.46 -0.11 6.07
C GLY A 668 16.95 -1.39 5.41
N VAL A 669 15.91 -2.03 5.95
CA VAL A 669 15.27 -3.23 5.38
C VAL A 669 14.74 -2.97 3.98
N HIS A 670 14.14 -1.80 3.77
CA HIS A 670 13.59 -1.46 2.46
C HIS A 670 14.69 -1.29 1.39
N GLY A 671 15.89 -0.84 1.78
CA GLY A 671 17.07 -0.84 0.91
C GLY A 671 17.03 0.13 -0.29
N VAL A 672 15.96 0.92 -0.43
CA VAL A 672 15.79 1.86 -1.54
C VAL A 672 16.56 3.15 -1.29
N SER A 673 17.38 3.53 -2.28
CA SER A 673 18.09 4.81 -2.29
C SER A 673 17.10 5.96 -2.47
N ARG A 674 17.16 6.94 -1.56
CA ARG A 674 16.31 8.14 -1.58
C ARG A 674 17.12 9.33 -2.02
N GLN A 675 16.56 10.07 -2.97
CA GLN A 675 17.18 11.24 -3.58
C GLN A 675 16.49 12.51 -3.09
N THR A 676 17.29 13.50 -2.71
CA THR A 676 16.82 14.87 -2.53
C THR A 676 17.48 15.75 -3.58
N ILE A 677 16.67 16.56 -4.25
CA ILE A 677 17.18 17.52 -5.24
C ILE A 677 17.65 18.77 -4.48
N GLY A 678 18.96 19.02 -4.50
CA GLY A 678 19.57 20.16 -3.83
C GLY A 678 18.99 21.49 -4.33
N ALA A 679 18.75 22.43 -3.39
CA ALA A 679 18.13 23.72 -3.69
C ALA A 679 18.93 24.55 -4.70
N GLU A 680 20.25 24.39 -4.71
CA GLU A 680 21.18 24.99 -5.67
C GLU A 680 20.95 24.52 -7.10
N LYS A 681 20.60 23.24 -7.29
CA LYS A 681 20.40 22.63 -8.61
C LYS A 681 19.11 23.08 -9.29
N VAL A 682 18.08 23.39 -8.51
CA VAL A 682 16.77 23.87 -9.01
C VAL A 682 16.64 25.39 -8.93
N LYS A 683 17.70 26.09 -8.52
CA LYS A 683 17.69 27.54 -8.34
C LYS A 683 17.37 28.23 -9.68
N GLY A 684 16.33 29.07 -9.68
CA GLY A 684 15.92 29.85 -10.85
C GLY A 684 14.96 29.12 -11.81
N LEU A 685 14.72 27.82 -11.63
CA LEU A 685 13.69 27.09 -12.36
C LEU A 685 12.29 27.54 -11.93
N THR A 686 11.32 27.42 -12.83
CA THR A 686 9.91 27.65 -12.49
C THR A 686 9.41 26.50 -11.63
N GLN A 687 8.92 26.81 -10.43
CA GLN A 687 8.38 25.84 -9.49
C GLN A 687 6.85 25.92 -9.43
N LEU A 688 6.20 24.78 -9.55
CA LEU A 688 4.79 24.56 -9.27
C LEU A 688 4.67 23.78 -7.96
N VAL A 689 3.79 24.23 -7.07
CA VAL A 689 3.56 23.59 -5.77
C VAL A 689 2.07 23.36 -5.59
N HIS A 690 1.71 22.19 -5.08
CA HIS A 690 0.34 21.86 -4.67
C HIS A 690 0.38 21.06 -3.36
N GLY A 691 -0.68 21.19 -2.56
CA GLY A 691 -0.83 20.49 -1.28
C GLY A 691 0.03 21.09 -0.16
N GLU A 692 -0.28 20.67 1.07
CA GLU A 692 0.40 21.11 2.28
C GLU A 692 1.34 20.01 2.79
N LEU A 693 2.64 20.32 2.82
CA LEU A 693 3.67 19.33 3.14
C LEU A 693 3.57 18.82 4.58
N SER A 694 3.05 19.63 5.49
CA SER A 694 2.87 19.22 6.90
C SER A 694 1.83 18.14 7.11
N HIS A 695 0.88 17.94 6.18
CA HIS A 695 -0.19 16.93 6.27
C HIS A 695 -0.04 15.77 5.27
N ALA A 696 0.87 15.89 4.31
CA ALA A 696 1.07 14.93 3.24
C ALA A 696 1.84 13.68 3.70
N LEU A 697 1.39 12.51 3.26
CA LEU A 697 2.15 11.26 3.36
C LEU A 697 3.10 11.08 2.16
N PHE A 698 2.68 11.59 1.00
CA PHE A 698 3.41 11.43 -0.26
C PHE A 698 3.84 12.79 -0.79
N LEU A 699 5.15 13.01 -0.88
CA LEU A 699 5.72 14.12 -1.64
C LEU A 699 6.10 13.65 -3.04
N VAL A 700 5.37 14.11 -4.04
CA VAL A 700 5.71 13.95 -5.45
C VAL A 700 6.64 15.09 -5.85
N THR A 701 7.87 14.77 -6.25
CA THR A 701 8.81 15.74 -6.81
C THR A 701 9.07 15.39 -8.26
N ALA A 702 8.75 16.30 -9.17
CA ALA A 702 8.97 16.12 -10.59
C ALA A 702 9.91 17.18 -11.14
N VAL A 703 10.87 16.78 -11.96
CA VAL A 703 11.67 17.68 -12.78
C VAL A 703 11.42 17.27 -14.22
N LEU A 704 10.88 18.16 -15.04
CA LEU A 704 10.49 17.84 -16.41
C LEU A 704 10.59 19.06 -17.34
N ASP A 705 10.90 18.82 -18.59
CA ASP A 705 10.70 19.75 -19.70
C ASP A 705 9.24 19.60 -20.19
N PRO A 706 8.42 20.67 -20.16
CA PRO A 706 7.03 20.60 -20.61
C PRO A 706 6.86 20.08 -22.04
N LEU A 707 7.88 20.23 -22.90
CA LEU A 707 7.81 19.86 -24.31
C LEU A 707 8.42 18.48 -24.62
N SER A 708 8.96 17.78 -23.62
CA SER A 708 9.61 16.48 -23.78
C SER A 708 8.60 15.31 -23.78
N PRO A 709 9.01 14.13 -24.29
CA PRO A 709 8.22 12.90 -24.12
C PRO A 709 7.98 12.52 -22.64
N PHE A 710 8.94 12.82 -21.76
CA PHE A 710 8.78 12.61 -20.32
C PHE A 710 7.68 13.53 -19.77
N GLY A 711 7.68 14.81 -20.16
CA GLY A 711 6.65 15.77 -19.79
C GLY A 711 5.25 15.35 -20.24
N ARG A 712 5.11 14.83 -21.47
CA ARG A 712 3.85 14.28 -22.01
C ARG A 712 3.26 13.18 -21.16
N THR A 713 4.12 12.34 -20.58
CA THR A 713 3.70 11.19 -19.77
C THR A 713 3.37 11.60 -18.33
N VAL A 714 4.20 12.47 -17.74
CA VAL A 714 4.12 12.80 -16.31
C VAL A 714 3.12 13.91 -16.01
N ALA A 715 2.96 14.91 -16.89
CA ALA A 715 2.09 16.06 -16.62
C ALA A 715 0.62 15.69 -16.33
N PRO A 716 -0.05 14.82 -17.13
CA PRO A 716 -1.44 14.39 -16.83
C PRO A 716 -1.57 13.69 -15.48
N ILE A 717 -0.57 12.90 -15.09
CA ILE A 717 -0.55 12.17 -13.82
C ILE A 717 -0.42 13.17 -12.66
N LEU A 718 0.47 14.16 -12.77
CA LEU A 718 0.59 15.22 -11.76
C LEU A 718 -0.70 16.02 -11.61
N GLU A 719 -1.36 16.34 -12.73
CA GLU A 719 -2.64 17.04 -12.70
C GLU A 719 -3.72 16.24 -11.99
N THR A 720 -3.73 14.91 -12.13
CA THR A 720 -4.78 14.10 -11.53
C THR A 720 -4.47 13.77 -10.07
N ILE A 721 -3.23 13.37 -9.75
CA ILE A 721 -2.79 13.07 -8.38
C ILE A 721 -2.93 14.28 -7.45
N ARG A 722 -2.82 15.52 -7.97
CA ARG A 722 -2.99 16.72 -7.14
C ARG A 722 -4.36 16.78 -6.44
N THR A 723 -5.38 16.15 -7.01
CA THR A 723 -6.74 16.13 -6.44
C THR A 723 -6.87 15.15 -5.28
N MET A 724 -5.91 14.24 -5.12
CA MET A 724 -5.93 13.22 -4.08
C MET A 724 -5.50 13.79 -2.71
N PRO A 725 -6.18 13.40 -1.61
CA PRO A 725 -5.76 13.80 -0.28
C PRO A 725 -4.42 13.16 0.10
N LEU A 726 -3.67 13.81 0.99
CA LEU A 726 -2.36 13.35 1.51
C LEU A 726 -1.19 13.41 0.51
N PHE A 727 -1.40 14.00 -0.67
CA PHE A 727 -0.33 14.30 -1.62
C PHE A 727 0.10 15.76 -1.53
N ALA A 728 1.41 15.98 -1.60
CA ALA A 728 2.01 17.26 -1.90
C ALA A 728 2.85 17.13 -3.17
N ILE A 729 2.81 18.12 -4.05
CA ILE A 729 3.53 18.10 -5.33
C ILE A 729 4.49 19.28 -5.40
N LYS A 730 5.72 19.02 -5.85
CA LYS A 730 6.72 20.02 -6.25
C LYS A 730 7.19 19.68 -7.66
N ALA A 731 6.73 20.42 -8.67
CA ALA A 731 7.20 20.26 -10.04
C ALA A 731 8.13 21.41 -10.41
N TYR A 732 9.29 21.09 -10.99
CA TYR A 732 10.26 22.04 -11.50
C TYR A 732 10.31 21.93 -13.02
N LEU A 733 10.06 23.04 -13.71
CA LEU A 733 10.04 23.06 -15.16
C LEU A 733 11.45 23.38 -15.69
N LEU A 734 11.99 22.47 -16.48
CA LEU A 734 13.25 22.66 -17.17
C LEU A 734 13.04 23.60 -18.37
N PRO A 735 13.99 24.52 -18.65
CA PRO A 735 14.11 25.09 -19.99
C PRO A 735 14.39 23.94 -20.96
N SER A 736 13.71 23.89 -22.11
CA SER A 736 13.87 22.73 -23.01
C SER A 736 15.32 22.46 -23.36
N ALA A 737 15.70 21.17 -23.36
CA ALA A 737 17.04 20.77 -23.75
C ALA A 737 17.28 21.15 -25.22
N SER A 738 18.53 21.43 -25.59
CA SER A 738 18.92 21.74 -26.98
C SER A 738 18.58 20.63 -27.98
N SER A 739 18.19 19.44 -27.52
CA SER A 739 17.72 18.29 -28.31
C SER A 739 16.20 18.13 -28.39
N THR A 740 15.39 18.79 -27.54
CA THR A 740 13.93 18.63 -27.54
C THR A 740 13.34 19.39 -28.72
N LYS A 741 12.80 18.68 -29.71
CA LYS A 741 12.02 19.28 -30.80
C LYS A 741 10.54 19.26 -30.43
N PRO A 742 9.87 20.41 -30.29
CA PRO A 742 8.44 20.42 -30.02
C PRO A 742 7.69 19.80 -31.21
N ASP A 743 6.69 18.97 -30.90
CA ASP A 743 5.85 18.33 -31.91
C ASP A 743 4.51 19.05 -31.97
N PHE A 744 4.28 19.78 -33.07
CA PHE A 744 3.06 20.55 -33.28
C PHE A 744 1.99 19.78 -34.05
N ASN A 745 2.25 18.51 -34.39
CA ASN A 745 1.31 17.70 -35.16
C ASN A 745 0.82 16.50 -34.39
N VAL A 746 1.20 16.35 -33.11
CA VAL A 746 0.77 15.23 -32.28
C VAL A 746 0.08 15.74 -31.03
N LEU A 747 -1.11 15.22 -30.80
CA LEU A 747 -1.83 15.32 -29.54
C LEU A 747 -1.66 13.99 -28.80
N SER A 748 -1.67 14.04 -27.49
CA SER A 748 -1.63 12.84 -26.65
C SER A 748 -2.55 12.99 -25.45
N GLY A 749 -2.87 11.87 -24.82
CA GLY A 749 -3.61 11.88 -23.56
C GLY A 749 -3.61 10.53 -22.90
N ARG A 750 -3.89 10.53 -21.61
CA ARG A 750 -4.06 9.34 -20.80
C ARG A 750 -5.09 9.68 -19.72
N PRO A 751 -6.26 9.03 -19.67
CA PRO A 751 -7.08 9.12 -18.50
C PRO A 751 -6.34 8.43 -17.34
N PHE A 752 -6.44 9.04 -16.16
CA PHE A 752 -5.89 8.46 -14.94
C PHE A 752 -6.85 8.69 -13.77
N PRO A 753 -8.09 8.17 -13.84
CA PRO A 753 -9.09 8.38 -12.78
C PRO A 753 -8.55 8.00 -11.39
N VAL A 754 -8.66 8.92 -10.43
CA VAL A 754 -8.22 8.71 -9.04
C VAL A 754 -9.37 8.36 -8.10
N GLU A 755 -10.60 8.49 -8.58
CA GLU A 755 -11.83 8.08 -7.92
C GLU A 755 -12.90 7.69 -8.95
N THR A 756 -13.87 6.89 -8.52
CA THR A 756 -15.06 6.56 -9.31
C THR A 756 -16.04 7.72 -9.24
N LEU A 757 -16.52 8.16 -10.40
CA LEU A 757 -17.44 9.29 -10.56
C LEU A 757 -18.76 8.82 -11.17
N PHE A 758 -19.84 9.53 -10.87
CA PHE A 758 -21.19 9.23 -11.33
C PHE A 758 -21.82 10.49 -11.94
N ASP A 759 -22.66 10.29 -12.96
CA ASP A 759 -23.43 11.33 -13.60
C ASP A 759 -24.74 11.65 -12.85
N ASP A 760 -25.51 12.61 -13.36
CA ASP A 760 -26.80 13.01 -12.79
C ASP A 760 -27.85 11.89 -12.83
N ASN A 761 -27.63 10.83 -13.62
CA ASN A 761 -28.49 9.64 -13.71
C ASN A 761 -28.02 8.51 -12.78
N ASN A 762 -27.08 8.76 -11.86
CA ASN A 762 -26.47 7.75 -10.97
C ASN A 762 -25.76 6.61 -11.72
N THR A 763 -25.34 6.87 -12.96
CA THR A 763 -24.54 5.95 -13.78
C THR A 763 -23.08 6.35 -13.69
N GLU A 764 -22.20 5.36 -13.64
CA GLU A 764 -20.77 5.58 -13.60
C GLU A 764 -20.27 6.29 -14.86
N THR A 765 -19.42 7.30 -14.70
CA THR A 765 -18.84 8.04 -15.81
C THR A 765 -17.65 7.31 -16.41
N VAL A 766 -17.65 7.13 -17.73
CA VAL A 766 -16.53 6.50 -18.44
C VAL A 766 -15.32 7.43 -18.52
N PRO A 767 -14.10 6.97 -18.17
CA PRO A 767 -12.86 7.71 -18.37
C PRO A 767 -12.63 8.02 -19.85
N ARG A 768 -12.43 9.31 -20.17
CA ARG A 768 -12.25 9.79 -21.54
C ARG A 768 -11.16 10.83 -21.68
N VAL A 769 -10.55 10.89 -22.86
CA VAL A 769 -9.65 11.95 -23.29
C VAL A 769 -10.37 12.81 -24.31
N THR A 770 -10.42 14.12 -24.09
CA THR A 770 -11.05 15.07 -25.01
C THR A 770 -10.02 16.02 -25.59
N PHE A 771 -9.89 16.03 -26.91
CA PHE A 771 -9.15 17.02 -27.66
C PHE A 771 -10.10 18.15 -28.06
N ALA A 772 -9.96 19.31 -27.40
CA ALA A 772 -10.78 20.49 -27.65
C ALA A 772 -10.02 21.57 -28.43
N GLY A 773 -10.75 22.41 -29.15
CA GLY A 773 -10.19 23.59 -29.82
C GLY A 773 -9.39 23.29 -31.09
N LEU A 774 -9.66 22.15 -31.74
CA LEU A 774 -9.05 21.82 -33.03
C LEU A 774 -9.80 22.51 -34.19
N PRO A 775 -9.13 22.91 -35.28
CA PRO A 775 -9.82 23.47 -36.44
C PRO A 775 -10.84 22.49 -37.04
N GLU A 776 -12.03 22.99 -37.38
CA GLU A 776 -13.02 22.23 -38.16
C GLU A 776 -12.40 21.75 -39.47
N GLY A 777 -12.63 20.49 -39.83
CA GLY A 777 -12.05 19.84 -41.01
C GLY A 777 -10.63 19.30 -40.82
N ALA A 778 -10.01 19.47 -39.66
CA ALA A 778 -8.72 18.81 -39.36
C ALA A 778 -8.86 17.28 -39.39
N VAL A 779 -7.86 16.60 -39.94
CA VAL A 779 -7.82 15.14 -40.07
C VAL A 779 -6.84 14.57 -39.06
N LEU A 780 -7.33 13.71 -38.18
CA LEU A 780 -6.56 13.04 -37.13
C LEU A 780 -6.39 11.55 -37.46
N ASP A 781 -5.19 11.03 -37.27
CA ASP A 781 -4.88 9.60 -37.27
C ASP A 781 -4.64 9.18 -35.82
N VAL A 782 -5.59 8.45 -35.24
CA VAL A 782 -5.69 8.20 -33.80
C VAL A 782 -5.33 6.75 -33.48
N LYS A 783 -4.42 6.58 -32.53
CA LYS A 783 -4.02 5.28 -31.99
C LYS A 783 -4.21 5.27 -30.50
N VAL A 784 -4.86 4.22 -30.01
CA VAL A 784 -5.02 3.96 -28.59
C VAL A 784 -4.15 2.78 -28.22
N TYR A 785 -3.51 2.86 -27.05
CA TYR A 785 -2.67 1.83 -26.51
C TYR A 785 -3.17 1.44 -25.12
N ASP A 786 -3.15 0.15 -24.83
CA ASP A 786 -3.41 -0.38 -23.50
C ASP A 786 -2.40 0.17 -22.48
N GLY A 787 -2.88 0.58 -21.31
CA GLY A 787 -2.05 1.24 -20.30
C GLY A 787 -1.06 0.30 -19.59
N LYS A 788 -1.33 -1.01 -19.60
CA LYS A 788 -0.51 -2.03 -18.93
C LYS A 788 0.51 -2.65 -19.87
N THR A 789 0.07 -3.08 -21.05
CA THR A 789 0.87 -3.83 -22.04
C THR A 789 1.52 -2.92 -23.08
N GLY A 790 0.96 -1.72 -23.30
CA GLY A 790 1.39 -0.82 -24.37
C GLY A 790 0.99 -1.26 -25.78
N GLU A 791 0.23 -2.35 -25.91
CA GLU A 791 -0.27 -2.86 -27.18
C GLU A 791 -1.32 -1.93 -27.79
N VAL A 792 -1.39 -1.89 -29.12
CA VAL A 792 -2.36 -1.05 -29.85
C VAL A 792 -3.74 -1.69 -29.79
N LEU A 793 -4.74 -0.92 -29.36
CA LEU A 793 -6.14 -1.34 -29.33
C LEU A 793 -6.81 -1.11 -30.69
N ALA A 794 -7.73 -2.00 -31.06
CA ALA A 794 -8.49 -1.89 -32.29
C ALA A 794 -9.45 -0.70 -32.24
N GLY A 795 -9.43 0.11 -33.30
CA GLY A 795 -10.43 1.17 -33.53
C GLY A 795 -11.77 0.62 -34.01
N PRO A 796 -12.78 1.48 -34.20
CA PRO A 796 -14.08 1.10 -34.73
C PRO A 796 -14.03 0.29 -36.03
N GLY A 797 -13.05 0.56 -36.91
CA GLY A 797 -12.83 -0.20 -38.13
C GLY A 797 -12.13 -1.57 -37.97
N GLY A 798 -11.89 -2.03 -36.73
CA GLY A 798 -11.24 -3.32 -36.45
C GLY A 798 -9.73 -3.38 -36.72
N GLN A 799 -9.11 -2.28 -37.15
CA GLN A 799 -7.66 -2.15 -37.38
C GLN A 799 -6.99 -1.26 -36.31
N GLY A 800 -5.66 -1.32 -36.20
CA GLY A 800 -4.85 -0.64 -35.17
C GLY A 800 -4.73 0.89 -35.30
N GLY A 801 -5.84 1.58 -35.53
CA GLY A 801 -5.98 3.04 -35.60
C GLY A 801 -7.31 3.47 -36.23
N GLU A 802 -7.69 4.74 -36.06
CA GLU A 802 -8.91 5.33 -36.64
C GLU A 802 -8.59 6.70 -37.25
N THR A 803 -9.12 6.99 -38.45
CA THR A 803 -8.99 8.32 -39.06
C THR A 803 -10.24 9.14 -38.77
N ILE A 804 -10.08 10.26 -38.05
CA ILE A 804 -11.18 11.10 -37.59
C ILE A 804 -11.09 12.48 -38.23
N ILE A 805 -12.20 12.93 -38.83
CA ILE A 805 -12.38 14.32 -39.27
C ILE A 805 -13.02 15.10 -38.12
N VAL A 806 -12.42 16.23 -37.76
CA VAL A 806 -12.93 17.15 -36.73
C VAL A 806 -14.16 17.87 -37.27
N GLU A 807 -15.29 17.66 -36.60
CA GLU A 807 -16.59 18.24 -36.95
C GLU A 807 -16.93 19.41 -36.02
N LYS A 808 -17.94 20.20 -36.41
CA LYS A 808 -18.45 21.32 -35.60
C LYS A 808 -19.12 20.84 -34.31
N ASP A 809 -19.80 19.70 -34.37
CA ASP A 809 -20.43 19.07 -33.22
C ASP A 809 -19.44 18.10 -32.54
N ALA A 810 -19.64 17.85 -31.25
CA ALA A 810 -18.78 16.96 -30.49
C ALA A 810 -18.87 15.53 -31.03
N LYS A 811 -17.72 14.90 -31.30
CA LYS A 811 -17.60 13.54 -31.81
C LYS A 811 -17.03 12.63 -30.73
N GLU A 812 -17.73 11.53 -30.44
CA GLU A 812 -17.27 10.49 -29.53
C GLU A 812 -16.82 9.25 -30.32
N VAL A 813 -15.65 8.72 -29.97
CA VAL A 813 -15.08 7.52 -30.58
C VAL A 813 -14.73 6.51 -29.49
N VAL A 814 -15.20 5.28 -29.66
CA VAL A 814 -15.03 4.18 -28.70
C VAL A 814 -14.14 3.11 -29.33
N TYR A 815 -13.02 2.80 -28.69
CA TYR A 815 -12.10 1.73 -29.09
C TYR A 815 -12.41 0.42 -28.36
N GLY A 816 -11.93 -0.71 -28.89
CA GLY A 816 -12.02 -2.02 -28.24
C GLY A 816 -13.36 -2.76 -28.40
N GLN A 817 -14.34 -2.17 -29.09
CA GLN A 817 -15.51 -2.91 -29.54
C GLN A 817 -15.18 -3.65 -30.85
N VAL A 818 -15.20 -4.98 -30.82
CA VAL A 818 -15.29 -5.77 -32.05
C VAL A 818 -16.73 -5.62 -32.54
N VAL A 819 -16.95 -4.71 -33.48
CA VAL A 819 -18.19 -4.74 -34.26
C VAL A 819 -18.08 -5.98 -35.14
N GLU A 820 -18.94 -6.98 -34.92
CA GLU A 820 -19.18 -8.00 -35.94
C GLU A 820 -19.67 -7.25 -37.18
N VAL A 821 -18.79 -7.10 -38.16
CA VAL A 821 -19.15 -6.54 -39.45
C VAL A 821 -20.03 -7.61 -40.11
N GLU A 822 -21.35 -7.45 -40.04
CA GLU A 822 -22.25 -8.19 -40.93
C GLU A 822 -21.76 -7.95 -42.36
N SER A 823 -21.36 -9.02 -43.03
CA SER A 823 -20.84 -8.88 -44.38
C SER A 823 -21.97 -8.39 -45.30
N GLU A 824 -21.65 -7.65 -46.37
CA GLU A 824 -22.67 -7.29 -47.38
C GLU A 824 -23.37 -8.54 -47.97
N GLU A 825 -22.77 -9.73 -47.84
CA GLU A 825 -23.39 -11.00 -48.22
C GLU A 825 -24.48 -11.44 -47.24
N ASP A 826 -24.33 -11.19 -45.93
CA ASP A 826 -25.32 -11.51 -44.90
C ASP A 826 -26.55 -10.59 -44.99
N VAL A 827 -26.34 -9.31 -45.29
CA VAL A 827 -27.44 -8.35 -45.55
C VAL A 827 -28.18 -8.72 -46.85
N LYS A 828 -27.46 -9.17 -47.89
CA LYS A 828 -28.09 -9.65 -49.14
C LYS A 828 -28.80 -10.99 -48.97
N ALA A 829 -28.35 -11.86 -48.05
CA ALA A 829 -29.04 -13.10 -47.71
C ALA A 829 -30.35 -12.81 -46.97
N HIS A 830 -30.34 -11.87 -46.02
CA HIS A 830 -31.54 -11.49 -45.28
C HIS A 830 -32.62 -10.85 -46.17
N VAL A 831 -32.23 -9.98 -47.11
CA VAL A 831 -33.15 -9.38 -48.09
C VAL A 831 -33.71 -10.40 -49.10
N ARG A 832 -33.04 -11.54 -49.28
CA ARG A 832 -33.45 -12.58 -50.22
C ARG A 832 -34.39 -13.63 -49.61
N ASP A 833 -34.41 -13.74 -48.28
CA ASP A 833 -35.36 -14.59 -47.55
C ASP A 833 -36.68 -13.86 -47.21
N GLU A 834 -36.73 -12.53 -47.35
CA GLU A 834 -37.96 -11.72 -47.17
C GLU A 834 -38.69 -11.34 -48.50
N LEU A 835 -38.20 -11.80 -49.66
CA LEU A 835 -38.85 -11.67 -50.98
C LEU A 835 -39.24 -13.05 -51.53
#